data_AF-A0A2T0SKS5-F1
#
_entry.id   AF-A0A2T0SKS5-F1
#
_cell.length_a   1.000
_cell.length_b   1.000
_cell.length_c   1.000
_cell.angle_alpha   90.00
_cell.angle_beta   90.00
_cell.angle_gamma   90.00
#
_symmetry.space_group_name_H-M   'P 1'
#
loop_
_entity.id
_entity.type
_entity.pdbx_description
1 polymer ?
#
loop_
_entity_poly.entity_id
_entity_poly.type
_entity_poly.pdbx_seq_one_letter_code
_entity_poly.pdbx_strand_id
1 'polypeptide(L)'
;MIGGLLEHRYRVDRVLARGGMSTVYRGVDTRLDRAVAIKVMDPQFSADRSFVARFEQEARAAARLHHPGIVAVHDQGVDRGEPGGEHVFLIMELIEGGTLRDLISERGTLSTPLALSVLEPVLSALAAAHQAGLVHRDVKPENVLIGLDGRVKVADFGLVRAVASVSTTSDSTILGTVAYLSPEQVATGASDARSDVYSAGIVLYEMLTGVTPYLGDTPISVAYRHVNEDVPAPSTIVPGIPAELDQLVVRATRRDPAQRPADAAAFLAEAERVRAALGVPRMAVPAPAPGQHDQTVRVRPVQAPRDSAAAELTMPVLAAAGAGAATISHRVPGTPGGAGGGPQGTVALNRTAYQPPPAAPPPPKPAAKKRVPRKTAAEVYEEERKRNKRRFILWAGLVALLAVLVGVTAWWMGSGRFTTVPGLIGAEEETAVVLLKDASLKSTFTQEASDTVPKGKVLRTDPAEGTEKLRGDAVKVYISLGKPVVPIVRPGSESADVENDIKKSGLKASLDANADVFSDTVTKGKVVTSKPAPGTEVKLNSTVTIVLSKGSEPKPVPDLTGKTKDEAFAELTSLGFEPVEGKGEPSGNVEGGKVVRTDPPANTTIPAGSSKKVSVILSTAKAQVTVPKVEGQKVKDAKKSLEDLGLQVEVLFNRNSNSKVLNQSIPPNTKVDKGTKITLIAP
;
A
#
# COMPACT_ATOMS: atom_id res chain seq x y z
N MET A 1 14.51 26.46 -27.49
CA MET A 1 15.55 26.79 -26.50
C MET A 1 16.97 26.76 -27.07
N ILE A 2 17.47 25.64 -27.62
CA ILE A 2 18.77 25.63 -28.34
C ILE A 2 18.79 26.72 -29.42
N GLY A 3 19.89 27.47 -29.52
CA GLY A 3 20.03 28.65 -30.37
C GLY A 3 19.38 29.93 -29.81
N GLY A 4 18.57 29.82 -28.75
CA GLY A 4 17.94 30.95 -28.06
C GLY A 4 18.90 31.68 -27.13
N LEU A 5 18.45 32.85 -26.65
CA LEU A 5 19.25 33.81 -25.89
C LEU A 5 18.47 34.28 -24.65
N LEU A 6 18.62 33.56 -23.53
CA LEU A 6 17.88 33.85 -22.28
C LEU A 6 18.29 35.22 -21.71
N GLU A 7 17.29 36.02 -21.32
CA GLU A 7 17.43 37.42 -20.86
C GLU A 7 18.31 38.29 -21.77
N HIS A 8 18.31 38.01 -23.08
CA HIS A 8 19.14 38.67 -24.08
C HIS A 8 20.66 38.61 -23.77
N ARG A 9 21.11 37.63 -22.98
CA ARG A 9 22.50 37.48 -22.49
C ARG A 9 23.07 36.07 -22.60
N TYR A 10 22.30 35.03 -22.35
CA TYR A 10 22.83 33.66 -22.26
C TYR A 10 22.44 32.83 -23.48
N ARG A 11 23.38 32.63 -24.40
CA ARG A 11 23.14 31.85 -25.61
C ARG A 11 23.19 30.37 -25.28
N VAL A 12 22.14 29.62 -25.61
CA VAL A 12 22.03 28.18 -25.34
C VAL A 12 22.61 27.39 -26.53
N ASP A 13 23.80 26.80 -26.37
CA ASP A 13 24.52 26.13 -27.46
C ASP A 13 24.08 24.67 -27.68
N ARG A 14 24.12 23.84 -26.63
CA ARG A 14 23.77 22.40 -26.69
C ARG A 14 23.34 21.85 -25.34
N VAL A 15 22.58 20.76 -25.31
CA VAL A 15 22.32 20.00 -24.07
C VAL A 15 23.63 19.39 -23.55
N LEU A 16 23.79 19.37 -22.23
CA LEU A 16 24.81 18.59 -21.50
C LEU A 16 24.15 17.39 -20.80
N ALA A 17 23.07 17.64 -20.05
CA ALA A 17 22.33 16.61 -19.32
C ALA A 17 20.83 16.93 -19.26
N ARG A 18 19.99 15.89 -19.15
CA ARG A 18 18.56 16.00 -18.83
C ARG A 18 18.30 15.32 -17.50
N GLY A 19 17.42 15.88 -16.68
CA GLY A 19 16.88 15.25 -15.47
C GLY A 19 15.39 15.55 -15.33
N GLY A 20 14.70 14.84 -14.45
CA GLY A 20 13.23 14.88 -14.35
C GLY A 20 12.60 16.24 -13.99
N MET A 21 13.39 17.23 -13.56
CA MET A 21 12.90 18.57 -13.20
C MET A 21 13.57 19.71 -13.99
N SER A 22 14.61 19.43 -14.78
CA SER A 22 15.42 20.45 -15.45
C SER A 22 16.31 19.87 -16.55
N THR A 23 16.65 20.66 -17.55
CA THR A 23 17.71 20.33 -18.53
C THR A 23 18.89 21.28 -18.35
N VAL A 24 20.10 20.72 -18.31
CA VAL A 24 21.36 21.47 -18.24
C VAL A 24 21.95 21.58 -19.65
N TYR A 25 22.29 22.81 -20.05
CA TYR A 25 22.86 23.15 -21.34
C TYR A 25 24.26 23.75 -21.18
N ARG A 26 25.11 23.59 -22.20
CA ARG A 26 26.26 24.45 -22.42
C ARG A 26 25.76 25.72 -23.09
N GLY A 27 26.29 26.86 -22.67
CA GLY A 27 26.05 28.13 -23.32
C GLY A 27 27.19 29.13 -23.16
N VAL A 28 26.94 30.36 -23.58
CA VAL A 28 27.89 31.48 -23.46
C VAL A 28 27.19 32.70 -22.86
N ASP A 29 27.83 33.32 -21.87
CA ASP A 29 27.47 34.63 -21.30
C ASP A 29 27.99 35.71 -22.25
N THR A 30 27.16 36.21 -23.18
CA THR A 30 27.60 37.04 -24.31
C THR A 30 28.12 38.42 -23.92
N ARG A 31 27.98 38.82 -22.65
CA ARG A 31 28.56 40.05 -22.09
C ARG A 31 29.99 39.87 -21.56
N LEU A 32 30.38 38.64 -21.24
CA LEU A 32 31.67 38.29 -20.63
C LEU A 32 32.50 37.30 -21.48
N ASP A 33 31.96 36.89 -22.64
CA ASP A 33 32.50 35.90 -23.59
C ASP A 33 33.07 34.62 -22.93
N ARG A 34 32.39 34.17 -21.87
CA ARG A 34 32.74 32.94 -21.13
C ARG A 34 31.72 31.84 -21.38
N ALA A 35 32.21 30.60 -21.47
CA ALA A 35 31.35 29.43 -21.46
C ALA A 35 30.73 29.23 -20.06
N VAL A 36 29.46 28.82 -20.03
CA VAL A 36 28.69 28.59 -18.80
C VAL A 36 27.83 27.33 -18.91
N ALA A 37 27.52 26.73 -17.77
CA ALA A 37 26.42 25.76 -17.66
C ALA A 37 25.12 26.53 -17.36
N ILE A 38 24.06 26.22 -18.10
CA ILE A 38 22.74 26.84 -17.98
C ILE A 38 21.75 25.74 -17.58
N LYS A 39 21.33 25.71 -16.33
CA LYS A 39 20.30 24.78 -15.84
C LYS A 39 18.94 25.46 -15.94
N VAL A 40 18.08 24.97 -16.83
CA VAL A 40 16.74 25.52 -17.06
C VAL A 40 15.70 24.54 -16.53
N MET A 41 14.76 25.04 -15.72
CA MET A 41 13.70 24.22 -15.13
C MET A 41 12.68 23.82 -16.19
N ASP A 42 12.10 22.63 -16.03
CA ASP A 42 11.02 22.19 -16.91
C ASP A 42 9.77 23.06 -16.73
N PRO A 43 9.05 23.46 -17.82
CA PRO A 43 7.87 24.31 -17.73
C PRO A 43 6.79 23.83 -16.74
N GLN A 44 6.68 22.53 -16.46
CA GLN A 44 5.72 22.01 -15.48
C GLN A 44 6.01 22.48 -14.04
N PHE A 45 7.27 22.77 -13.70
CA PHE A 45 7.67 23.30 -12.40
C PHE A 45 7.73 24.83 -12.37
N SER A 46 8.04 25.47 -13.51
CA SER A 46 8.06 26.94 -13.63
C SER A 46 6.69 27.59 -13.36
N ALA A 47 5.59 26.84 -13.48
CA ALA A 47 4.23 27.32 -13.19
C ALA A 47 3.90 27.43 -11.69
N ASP A 48 4.53 26.66 -10.80
CA ASP A 48 4.31 26.76 -9.35
C ASP A 48 5.16 27.89 -8.75
N ARG A 49 4.55 29.06 -8.53
CA ARG A 49 5.20 30.20 -7.87
C ARG A 49 5.77 29.88 -6.49
N SER A 50 5.23 28.89 -5.77
CA SER A 50 5.77 28.44 -4.49
C SER A 50 7.07 27.64 -4.67
N PHE A 51 7.15 26.82 -5.73
CA PHE A 51 8.36 26.10 -6.13
C PHE A 51 9.44 27.08 -6.60
N VAL A 52 9.09 28.02 -7.49
CA VAL A 52 10.03 29.03 -8.00
C VAL A 52 10.60 29.89 -6.87
N ALA A 53 9.77 30.34 -5.91
CA ALA A 53 10.25 31.10 -4.76
C ALA A 53 11.22 30.30 -3.86
N ARG A 54 10.97 28.99 -3.65
CA ARG A 54 11.92 28.11 -2.93
C ARG A 54 13.21 27.93 -3.73
N PHE A 55 13.11 27.66 -5.03
CA PHE A 55 14.25 27.49 -5.93
C PHE A 55 15.16 28.73 -5.96
N GLU A 56 14.59 29.94 -6.08
CA GLU A 56 15.36 31.18 -6.01
C GLU A 56 16.04 31.40 -4.64
N GLN A 57 15.38 31.00 -3.55
CA GLN A 57 15.95 31.13 -2.20
C GLN A 57 17.13 30.16 -2.01
N GLU A 58 17.00 28.91 -2.45
CA GLU A 58 18.06 27.90 -2.37
C GLU A 58 19.22 28.23 -3.34
N ALA A 59 18.94 28.66 -4.58
CA ALA A 59 19.94 29.14 -5.54
C ALA A 59 20.75 30.32 -4.99
N ARG A 60 20.09 31.29 -4.33
CA ARG A 60 20.74 32.42 -3.67
C ARG A 60 21.56 32.03 -2.43
N ALA A 61 21.24 30.91 -1.78
CA ALA A 61 22.08 30.34 -0.72
C ALA A 61 23.33 29.67 -1.32
N ALA A 62 23.17 28.83 -2.34
CA ALA A 62 24.29 28.18 -3.04
C ALA A 62 25.27 29.20 -3.67
N ALA A 63 24.76 30.31 -4.23
CA ALA A 63 25.57 31.39 -4.82
C ALA A 63 26.48 32.15 -3.82
N ARG A 64 26.29 31.95 -2.51
CA ARG A 64 27.17 32.50 -1.46
C ARG A 64 28.31 31.56 -1.07
N LEU A 65 28.33 30.34 -1.60
CA LEU A 65 29.38 29.36 -1.28
C LEU A 65 30.62 29.61 -2.14
N HIS A 66 31.75 29.86 -1.48
CA HIS A 66 33.04 30.06 -2.11
C HIS A 66 34.02 28.99 -1.62
N HIS A 67 34.07 27.87 -2.32
CA HIS A 67 34.95 26.73 -2.01
C HIS A 67 35.45 26.07 -3.31
N PRO A 68 36.73 25.67 -3.41
CA PRO A 68 37.30 25.15 -4.66
C PRO A 68 36.70 23.82 -5.13
N GLY A 69 36.04 23.07 -4.25
CA GLY A 69 35.30 21.85 -4.53
C GLY A 69 33.80 22.05 -4.76
N ILE A 70 33.31 23.30 -4.90
CA ILE A 70 31.92 23.60 -5.25
C ILE A 70 31.86 24.19 -6.67
N VAL A 71 30.84 23.82 -7.44
CA VAL A 71 30.51 24.46 -8.72
C VAL A 71 29.93 25.84 -8.43
N ALA A 72 30.59 26.91 -8.89
CA ALA A 72 30.15 28.26 -8.58
C ALA A 72 28.85 28.61 -9.35
N VAL A 73 27.81 29.03 -8.64
CA VAL A 73 26.67 29.73 -9.23
C VAL A 73 27.10 31.16 -9.60
N HIS A 74 26.66 31.64 -10.76
CA HIS A 74 27.09 32.92 -11.32
C HIS A 74 25.95 33.93 -11.48
N ASP A 75 24.72 33.46 -11.75
CA ASP A 75 23.55 34.30 -11.98
C ASP A 75 22.26 33.45 -11.92
N GLN A 76 21.10 34.09 -11.74
CA GLN A 76 19.79 33.45 -11.82
C GLN A 76 18.80 34.38 -12.55
N GLY A 77 17.85 33.81 -13.30
CA GLY A 77 16.91 34.61 -14.08
C GLY A 77 15.62 33.89 -14.46
N VAL A 78 14.69 34.65 -15.05
CA VAL A 78 13.38 34.17 -15.52
C VAL A 78 13.10 34.77 -16.89
N ASP A 79 13.40 34.02 -17.94
CA ASP A 79 13.20 34.46 -19.32
C ASP A 79 11.71 34.40 -19.69
N ARG A 80 11.14 35.53 -20.11
CA ARG A 80 9.72 35.68 -20.47
C ARG A 80 9.52 35.63 -22.00
N GLY A 81 10.09 34.62 -22.63
CA GLY A 81 10.10 34.48 -24.09
C GLY A 81 8.75 34.05 -24.68
N GLU A 82 8.21 34.86 -25.58
CA GLU A 82 7.14 34.44 -26.50
C GLU A 82 7.75 33.72 -27.73
N PRO A 83 7.18 32.60 -28.22
CA PRO A 83 6.15 31.76 -27.62
C PRO A 83 6.78 30.51 -26.97
N GLY A 84 7.06 30.56 -25.66
CA GLY A 84 7.62 29.43 -24.89
C GLY A 84 7.18 29.32 -23.43
N GLY A 85 6.73 30.41 -22.82
CA GLY A 85 6.36 30.49 -21.40
C GLY A 85 7.49 31.03 -20.51
N GLU A 86 7.26 31.15 -19.21
CA GLU A 86 8.32 31.59 -18.27
C GLU A 86 9.36 30.46 -18.09
N HIS A 87 10.62 30.74 -18.40
CA HIS A 87 11.74 29.81 -18.23
C HIS A 87 12.62 30.27 -17.07
N VAL A 88 12.47 29.62 -15.90
CA VAL A 88 13.36 29.83 -14.75
C VAL A 88 14.70 29.14 -15.01
N PHE A 89 15.80 29.86 -14.87
CA PHE A 89 17.14 29.34 -15.13
C PHE A 89 18.19 29.77 -14.10
N LEU A 90 19.21 28.92 -13.97
CA LEU A 90 20.38 29.12 -13.13
C LEU A 90 21.65 29.04 -13.99
N ILE A 91 22.53 30.02 -13.84
CA ILE A 91 23.81 30.09 -14.55
C ILE A 91 24.92 29.65 -13.60
N MET A 92 25.72 28.69 -14.04
CA MET A 92 26.75 28.03 -13.25
C MET A 92 28.07 27.97 -14.02
N GLU A 93 29.16 27.80 -13.29
CA GLU A 93 30.48 27.46 -13.81
C GLU A 93 30.40 26.21 -14.70
N LEU A 94 30.96 26.28 -15.91
CA LEU A 94 31.05 25.10 -16.79
C LEU A 94 32.28 24.27 -16.41
N ILE A 95 32.05 23.07 -15.89
CA ILE A 95 33.11 22.08 -15.70
C ILE A 95 33.25 21.25 -16.98
N GLU A 96 34.31 21.48 -17.75
CA GLU A 96 34.64 20.64 -18.90
C GLU A 96 35.37 19.37 -18.40
N GLY A 97 34.79 18.20 -18.68
CA GLY A 97 35.13 16.92 -18.06
C GLY A 97 33.92 15.97 -18.08
N GLY A 98 33.73 15.18 -17.03
CA GLY A 98 32.57 14.28 -16.85
C GLY A 98 32.17 14.11 -15.37
N THR A 99 31.40 13.08 -15.06
CA THR A 99 30.89 12.81 -13.69
C THR A 99 31.63 11.66 -12.99
N LEU A 100 31.45 11.53 -11.67
CA LEU A 100 31.90 10.33 -10.94
C LEU A 100 31.12 9.07 -11.41
N ARG A 101 29.87 9.21 -11.87
CA ARG A 101 29.14 8.11 -12.53
C ARG A 101 29.89 7.61 -13.76
N ASP A 102 30.40 8.50 -14.60
CA ASP A 102 31.19 8.12 -15.79
C ASP A 102 32.47 7.40 -15.37
N LEU A 103 33.22 7.95 -14.38
CA LEU A 103 34.47 7.36 -13.88
C LEU A 103 34.28 5.96 -13.26
N ILE A 104 33.20 5.74 -12.51
CA ILE A 104 32.85 4.40 -11.99
C ILE A 104 32.48 3.47 -13.16
N SER A 105 31.70 3.96 -14.13
CA SER A 105 31.26 3.17 -15.29
C SER A 105 32.41 2.74 -16.21
N GLU A 106 33.43 3.59 -16.37
CA GLU A 106 34.65 3.28 -17.14
C GLU A 106 35.55 2.24 -16.46
N ARG A 107 35.62 2.24 -15.12
CA ARG A 107 36.62 1.48 -14.35
C ARG A 107 36.07 0.26 -13.63
N GLY A 108 34.75 0.17 -13.45
CA GLY A 108 34.08 -0.83 -12.63
C GLY A 108 34.25 -0.51 -11.14
N THR A 109 35.48 -0.60 -10.62
CA THR A 109 35.82 -0.23 -9.23
C THR A 109 36.98 0.77 -9.19
N LEU A 110 37.00 1.61 -8.15
CA LEU A 110 38.08 2.55 -7.87
C LEU A 110 38.95 2.01 -6.74
N SER A 111 40.27 2.03 -6.93
CA SER A 111 41.22 1.63 -5.89
C SER A 111 41.17 2.58 -4.69
N THR A 112 41.46 2.08 -3.49
CA THR A 112 41.50 2.86 -2.24
C THR A 112 42.19 4.24 -2.36
N PRO A 113 43.37 4.37 -3.02
CA PRO A 113 44.00 5.68 -3.21
C PRO A 113 43.19 6.64 -4.09
N LEU A 114 42.49 6.14 -5.10
CA LEU A 114 41.65 6.95 -5.99
C LEU A 114 40.31 7.30 -5.33
N ALA A 115 39.62 6.33 -4.72
CA ALA A 115 38.34 6.54 -4.03
C ALA A 115 38.45 7.61 -2.93
N LEU A 116 39.49 7.55 -2.09
CA LEU A 116 39.75 8.58 -1.08
C LEU A 116 40.12 9.95 -1.70
N SER A 117 40.82 9.96 -2.85
CA SER A 117 41.19 11.21 -3.53
C SER A 117 40.02 11.89 -4.24
N VAL A 118 38.92 11.17 -4.49
CA VAL A 118 37.61 11.74 -4.88
C VAL A 118 36.81 12.16 -3.64
N LEU A 119 36.77 11.32 -2.60
CA LEU A 119 35.97 11.56 -1.39
C LEU A 119 36.39 12.83 -0.64
N GLU A 120 37.69 13.07 -0.44
CA GLU A 120 38.18 14.22 0.33
C GLU A 120 37.71 15.58 -0.22
N PRO A 121 37.84 15.89 -1.52
CA PRO A 121 37.21 17.07 -2.12
C PRO A 121 35.69 17.17 -1.93
N VAL A 122 34.96 16.05 -2.07
CA VAL A 122 33.49 16.01 -1.90
C VAL A 122 33.09 16.32 -0.46
N LEU A 123 33.75 15.70 0.53
CA LEU A 123 33.48 15.97 1.95
C LEU A 123 33.92 17.38 2.35
N SER A 124 34.99 17.92 1.77
CA SER A 124 35.40 19.32 1.97
C SER A 124 34.37 20.31 1.43
N ALA A 125 33.76 20.01 0.28
CA ALA A 125 32.69 20.82 -0.31
C ALA A 125 31.39 20.76 0.51
N LEU A 126 30.98 19.56 0.93
CA LEU A 126 29.83 19.38 1.83
C LEU A 126 30.07 20.08 3.18
N ALA A 127 31.27 19.97 3.76
CA ALA A 127 31.64 20.67 4.99
C ALA A 127 31.50 22.19 4.88
N ALA A 128 31.93 22.79 3.77
CA ALA A 128 31.77 24.23 3.52
C ALA A 128 30.29 24.64 3.40
N ALA A 129 29.45 23.81 2.77
CA ALA A 129 28.00 24.04 2.73
C ALA A 129 27.35 23.91 4.11
N HIS A 130 27.69 22.87 4.89
CA HIS A 130 27.16 22.64 6.22
C HIS A 130 27.52 23.78 7.20
N GLN A 131 28.75 24.31 7.12
CA GLN A 131 29.18 25.49 7.89
C GLN A 131 28.40 26.75 7.53
N ALA A 132 27.93 26.87 6.29
CA ALA A 132 27.03 27.94 5.84
C ALA A 132 25.54 27.67 6.13
N GLY A 133 25.21 26.55 6.80
CA GLY A 133 23.83 26.15 7.10
C GLY A 133 23.05 25.55 5.93
N LEU A 134 23.72 25.17 4.84
CA LEU A 134 23.11 24.50 3.69
C LEU A 134 23.36 23.00 3.71
N VAL A 135 22.34 22.22 3.38
CA VAL A 135 22.39 20.75 3.21
C VAL A 135 22.12 20.45 1.75
N HIS A 136 22.89 19.55 1.14
CA HIS A 136 22.80 19.20 -0.28
C HIS A 136 21.58 18.32 -0.59
N ARG A 137 21.28 17.34 0.27
CA ARG A 137 20.10 16.44 0.23
C ARG A 137 20.03 15.46 -0.96
N ASP A 138 20.98 15.50 -1.89
CA ASP A 138 21.00 14.70 -3.13
C ASP A 138 22.44 14.31 -3.51
N VAL A 139 23.24 13.83 -2.55
CA VAL A 139 24.65 13.45 -2.80
C VAL A 139 24.72 12.11 -3.52
N LYS A 140 25.16 12.12 -4.79
CA LYS A 140 25.27 10.95 -5.67
C LYS A 140 26.32 11.16 -6.76
N PRO A 141 26.81 10.11 -7.46
CA PRO A 141 27.92 10.21 -8.42
C PRO A 141 27.65 11.12 -9.62
N GLU A 142 26.38 11.35 -9.98
CA GLU A 142 25.97 12.25 -11.05
C GLU A 142 26.18 13.74 -10.68
N ASN A 143 26.09 14.07 -9.39
CA ASN A 143 26.26 15.44 -8.87
C ASN A 143 27.72 15.74 -8.48
N VAL A 144 28.63 14.78 -8.65
CA VAL A 144 30.09 14.95 -8.46
C VAL A 144 30.74 15.04 -9.83
N LEU A 145 31.19 16.25 -10.20
CA LEU A 145 31.86 16.54 -11.46
C LEU A 145 33.38 16.42 -11.33
N ILE A 146 34.03 15.97 -12.39
CA ILE A 146 35.48 15.75 -12.49
C ILE A 146 35.98 16.48 -13.73
N GLY A 147 36.69 17.59 -13.52
CA GLY A 147 37.25 18.42 -14.60
C GLY A 147 38.45 17.77 -15.29
N LEU A 148 38.76 18.22 -16.52
CA LEU A 148 39.91 17.76 -17.31
C LEU A 148 41.27 17.92 -16.61
N ASP A 149 41.38 18.80 -15.61
CA ASP A 149 42.58 18.98 -14.78
C ASP A 149 42.59 18.12 -13.49
N GLY A 150 41.62 17.22 -13.35
CA GLY A 150 41.48 16.32 -12.21
C GLY A 150 40.84 16.94 -10.96
N ARG A 151 40.35 18.19 -11.02
CA ARG A 151 39.57 18.77 -9.92
C ARG A 151 38.19 18.12 -9.81
N VAL A 152 37.88 17.67 -8.60
CA VAL A 152 36.56 17.17 -8.22
C VAL A 152 35.74 18.32 -7.63
N LYS A 153 34.51 18.49 -8.10
CA LYS A 153 33.56 19.50 -7.63
C LYS A 153 32.15 18.93 -7.43
N VAL A 154 31.45 19.43 -6.42
CA VAL A 154 30.05 19.09 -6.14
C VAL A 154 29.13 20.14 -6.75
N ALA A 155 28.10 19.68 -7.46
CA ALA A 155 27.07 20.48 -8.12
C ALA A 155 25.70 20.30 -7.43
N ASP A 156 24.69 21.07 -7.84
CA ASP A 156 23.28 20.83 -7.48
C ASP A 156 22.97 20.74 -5.97
N PHE A 157 23.63 21.57 -5.17
CA PHE A 157 23.33 21.79 -3.75
C PHE A 157 21.86 22.21 -3.53
N GLY A 158 21.02 21.25 -3.16
CA GLY A 158 19.69 21.47 -2.59
C GLY A 158 18.79 22.40 -3.39
N LEU A 159 18.39 22.03 -4.61
CA LEU A 159 17.45 22.81 -5.44
C LEU A 159 16.10 22.07 -5.57
N VAL A 160 15.37 22.00 -4.44
CA VAL A 160 14.05 21.35 -4.24
C VAL A 160 13.96 19.84 -4.58
N ARG A 161 13.84 19.00 -3.54
CA ARG A 161 13.13 17.71 -3.64
C ARG A 161 11.67 17.93 -3.28
N ALA A 162 10.75 17.76 -4.23
CA ALA A 162 9.32 17.74 -3.93
C ALA A 162 8.97 16.50 -3.08
N VAL A 163 8.02 16.65 -2.15
CA VAL A 163 7.54 15.57 -1.23
C VAL A 163 6.60 14.59 -1.97
N ALA A 164 6.95 14.24 -3.21
CA ALA A 164 6.09 13.55 -4.19
C ALA A 164 6.86 12.55 -5.08
N SER A 165 8.14 12.26 -4.77
CA SER A 165 9.04 11.39 -5.56
C SER A 165 8.72 9.88 -5.50
N VAL A 166 7.44 9.54 -5.35
CA VAL A 166 6.87 8.18 -5.42
C VAL A 166 5.73 8.13 -6.46
N SER A 167 5.26 9.28 -6.95
CA SER A 167 4.00 9.40 -7.73
C SER A 167 4.15 10.13 -9.07
N THR A 168 5.36 10.21 -9.63
CA THR A 168 5.63 10.77 -10.98
C THR A 168 6.52 9.82 -11.77
N THR A 169 6.18 9.55 -13.03
CA THR A 169 6.60 8.36 -13.78
C THR A 169 7.82 8.56 -14.69
N SER A 170 8.82 7.68 -14.57
CA SER A 170 9.89 7.37 -15.56
C SER A 170 10.79 6.26 -15.00
N ASP A 171 10.57 5.02 -15.43
CA ASP A 171 11.04 3.81 -14.71
C ASP A 171 12.57 3.71 -14.53
N SER A 172 13.37 4.26 -15.45
CA SER A 172 14.84 4.19 -15.38
C SER A 172 15.49 5.27 -14.50
N THR A 173 14.90 6.48 -14.42
CA THR A 173 15.52 7.63 -13.73
C THR A 173 15.24 7.63 -12.22
N ILE A 174 14.09 7.11 -11.79
CA ILE A 174 13.68 7.11 -10.37
C ILE A 174 14.58 6.16 -9.55
N LEU A 175 14.84 4.96 -10.07
CA LEU A 175 15.61 3.91 -9.40
C LEU A 175 17.02 4.39 -9.00
N GLY A 176 17.69 5.12 -9.90
CA GLY A 176 19.04 5.64 -9.67
C GLY A 176 19.12 6.73 -8.59
N THR A 177 18.06 7.51 -8.35
CA THR A 177 18.08 8.54 -7.30
C THR A 177 17.80 7.95 -5.91
N VAL A 178 16.98 6.90 -5.82
CA VAL A 178 16.60 6.31 -4.53
C VAL A 178 17.75 5.58 -3.84
N ALA A 179 18.70 5.02 -4.60
CA ALA A 179 19.80 4.20 -4.08
C ALA A 179 20.82 4.95 -3.19
N TYR A 180 20.72 6.27 -3.06
CA TYR A 180 21.57 7.11 -2.19
C TYR A 180 20.80 7.78 -1.05
N LEU A 181 19.47 7.59 -0.96
CA LEU A 181 18.65 8.26 0.04
C LEU A 181 18.95 7.74 1.44
N SER A 182 19.01 8.66 2.41
CA SER A 182 19.17 8.30 3.81
C SER A 182 17.87 7.73 4.43
N PRO A 183 17.97 6.90 5.48
CA PRO A 183 16.81 6.30 6.15
C PRO A 183 15.74 7.33 6.55
N GLU A 184 16.16 8.47 7.10
CA GLU A 184 15.27 9.55 7.52
C GLU A 184 14.60 10.28 6.35
N GLN A 185 15.30 10.44 5.21
CA GLN A 185 14.76 11.00 3.96
C GLN A 185 13.71 10.09 3.30
N VAL A 186 13.69 8.80 3.63
CA VAL A 186 12.66 7.84 3.24
C VAL A 186 11.52 7.81 4.26
N ALA A 187 11.85 7.63 5.55
CA ALA A 187 10.87 7.37 6.60
C ALA A 187 10.08 8.62 7.05
N THR A 188 10.67 9.82 6.92
CA THR A 188 10.07 11.08 7.42
C THR A 188 10.15 12.24 6.43
N GLY A 189 10.98 12.15 5.40
CA GLY A 189 11.29 13.25 4.49
C GLY A 189 12.21 14.33 5.10
N ALA A 190 12.59 14.20 6.38
CA ALA A 190 13.60 15.06 7.00
C ALA A 190 14.98 14.84 6.36
N SER A 191 15.81 15.87 6.36
CA SER A 191 17.17 15.81 5.84
C SER A 191 18.05 16.85 6.54
N ASP A 192 19.18 16.41 7.09
CA ASP A 192 20.17 17.26 7.74
C ASP A 192 21.60 16.92 7.24
N ALA A 193 22.62 17.52 7.86
CA ALA A 193 24.03 17.27 7.55
C ALA A 193 24.45 15.78 7.62
N ARG A 194 23.73 14.95 8.40
CA ARG A 194 23.99 13.53 8.60
C ARG A 194 23.34 12.68 7.50
N SER A 195 22.32 13.22 6.81
CA SER A 195 21.78 12.64 5.58
C SER A 195 22.83 12.69 4.47
N ASP A 196 23.47 13.85 4.26
CA ASP A 196 24.55 14.01 3.28
C ASP A 196 25.76 13.10 3.60
N VAL A 197 26.09 12.92 4.89
CA VAL A 197 27.13 11.97 5.35
C VAL A 197 26.75 10.52 5.01
N TYR A 198 25.49 10.12 5.21
CA TYR A 198 25.02 8.78 4.83
C TYR A 198 25.16 8.57 3.32
N SER A 199 24.64 9.48 2.52
CA SER A 199 24.70 9.42 1.05
C SER A 199 26.14 9.42 0.53
N ALA A 200 27.05 10.22 1.12
CA ALA A 200 28.48 10.17 0.81
C ALA A 200 29.13 8.82 1.21
N GLY A 201 28.65 8.18 2.28
CA GLY A 201 29.04 6.82 2.66
C GLY A 201 28.58 5.76 1.65
N ILE A 202 27.39 5.92 1.05
CA ILE A 202 26.91 5.08 -0.07
C ILE A 202 27.79 5.29 -1.32
N VAL A 203 28.12 6.54 -1.67
CA VAL A 203 29.02 6.85 -2.78
C VAL A 203 30.42 6.24 -2.55
N LEU A 204 30.92 6.23 -1.32
CA LEU A 204 32.18 5.54 -0.99
C LEU A 204 32.06 4.01 -1.15
N TYR A 205 30.97 3.40 -0.68
CA TYR A 205 30.70 1.98 -0.89
C TYR A 205 30.71 1.61 -2.39
N GLU A 206 30.02 2.40 -3.22
CA GLU A 206 29.94 2.17 -4.66
C GLU A 206 31.27 2.42 -5.36
N MET A 207 32.02 3.46 -5.01
CA MET A 207 33.37 3.68 -5.55
C MET A 207 34.29 2.47 -5.31
N LEU A 208 34.17 1.81 -4.16
CA LEU A 208 35.01 0.67 -3.78
C LEU A 208 34.53 -0.67 -4.38
N THR A 209 33.22 -0.87 -4.53
CA THR A 209 32.62 -2.16 -4.93
C THR A 209 32.08 -2.19 -6.36
N GLY A 210 31.89 -1.03 -7.00
CA GLY A 210 31.30 -0.89 -8.33
C GLY A 210 29.77 -1.03 -8.38
N VAL A 211 29.11 -1.19 -7.23
CA VAL A 211 27.66 -1.37 -7.11
C VAL A 211 27.12 -0.63 -5.87
N THR A 212 25.84 -0.23 -5.90
CA THR A 212 25.15 0.25 -4.70
C THR A 212 24.95 -0.91 -3.71
N PRO A 213 24.92 -0.66 -2.38
CA PRO A 213 24.79 -1.72 -1.38
C PRO A 213 23.41 -2.41 -1.43
N TYR A 214 22.42 -1.72 -1.99
CA TYR A 214 21.06 -2.21 -2.16
C TYR A 214 20.70 -2.29 -3.64
N LEU A 215 20.01 -3.37 -3.98
CA LEU A 215 19.44 -3.65 -5.30
C LEU A 215 18.00 -4.14 -5.13
N GLY A 216 17.15 -3.83 -6.11
CA GLY A 216 15.75 -4.28 -6.13
C GLY A 216 15.02 -3.77 -7.37
N ASP A 217 14.00 -4.52 -7.79
CA ASP A 217 13.29 -4.31 -9.06
C ASP A 217 12.37 -3.07 -9.06
N THR A 218 12.11 -2.49 -7.89
CA THR A 218 11.35 -1.24 -7.74
C THR A 218 12.09 -0.23 -6.86
N PRO A 219 11.96 1.09 -7.11
CA PRO A 219 12.55 2.10 -6.24
C PRO A 219 12.06 1.99 -4.78
N ILE A 220 10.79 1.63 -4.57
CA ILE A 220 10.22 1.43 -3.22
C ILE A 220 10.95 0.31 -2.47
N SER A 221 11.33 -0.78 -3.15
CA SER A 221 12.10 -1.87 -2.53
C SER A 221 13.48 -1.41 -2.06
N VAL A 222 14.18 -0.57 -2.84
CA VAL A 222 15.48 0.00 -2.46
C VAL A 222 15.33 0.96 -1.28
N ALA A 223 14.33 1.84 -1.31
CA ALA A 223 14.00 2.75 -0.21
C ALA A 223 13.71 1.99 1.10
N TYR A 224 12.96 0.88 1.02
CA TYR A 224 12.66 0.04 2.18
C TYR A 224 13.92 -0.57 2.81
N ARG A 225 14.91 -0.99 2.00
CA ARG A 225 16.20 -1.50 2.50
C ARG A 225 17.01 -0.43 3.23
N HIS A 226 17.05 0.81 2.74
CA HIS A 226 17.69 1.92 3.47
C HIS A 226 17.11 2.13 4.88
N VAL A 227 15.81 1.87 5.07
CA VAL A 227 15.14 2.00 6.38
C VAL A 227 15.31 0.76 7.29
N ASN A 228 15.47 -0.45 6.73
CA ASN A 228 15.36 -1.70 7.50
C ASN A 228 16.61 -2.59 7.50
N GLU A 229 17.49 -2.49 6.50
CA GLU A 229 18.73 -3.26 6.38
C GLU A 229 19.94 -2.41 6.84
N ASP A 230 21.05 -3.04 7.24
CA ASP A 230 22.33 -2.35 7.52
C ASP A 230 23.21 -2.46 6.27
N VAL A 231 23.88 -1.38 5.89
CA VAL A 231 24.81 -1.41 4.75
C VAL A 231 25.99 -2.32 5.09
N PRO A 232 26.31 -3.33 4.26
CA PRO A 232 27.41 -4.24 4.53
C PRO A 232 28.78 -3.56 4.39
N ALA A 233 29.80 -4.19 4.95
CA ALA A 233 31.18 -3.79 4.75
C ALA A 233 31.60 -4.02 3.29
N PRO A 234 32.17 -3.03 2.56
CA PRO A 234 32.68 -3.21 1.19
C PRO A 234 33.52 -4.47 0.95
N SER A 235 34.33 -4.90 1.93
CA SER A 235 35.13 -6.13 1.85
C SER A 235 34.31 -7.42 1.66
N THR A 236 33.00 -7.43 1.96
CA THR A 236 32.13 -8.58 1.68
C THR A 236 31.85 -8.77 0.19
N ILE A 237 32.01 -7.72 -0.62
CA ILE A 237 31.85 -7.77 -2.09
C ILE A 237 33.22 -7.80 -2.79
N VAL A 238 34.19 -7.03 -2.30
CA VAL A 238 35.54 -6.94 -2.87
C VAL A 238 36.59 -7.30 -1.80
N PRO A 239 37.01 -8.57 -1.72
CA PRO A 239 38.04 -9.00 -0.78
C PRO A 239 39.35 -8.22 -0.97
N GLY A 240 39.98 -7.83 0.14
CA GLY A 240 41.24 -7.05 0.15
C GLY A 240 41.07 -5.55 0.39
N ILE A 241 39.84 -5.04 0.54
CA ILE A 241 39.61 -3.71 1.12
C ILE A 241 40.06 -3.70 2.60
N PRO A 242 40.79 -2.67 3.08
CA PRO A 242 41.20 -2.57 4.49
C PRO A 242 40.01 -2.40 5.45
N ALA A 243 40.12 -2.98 6.64
CA ALA A 243 39.07 -2.93 7.66
C ALA A 243 38.76 -1.50 8.17
N GLU A 244 39.72 -0.59 8.02
CA GLU A 244 39.59 0.84 8.29
C GLU A 244 38.65 1.53 7.28
N LEU A 245 38.64 1.08 6.01
CA LEU A 245 37.68 1.54 5.00
C LEU A 245 36.28 0.97 5.26
N ASP A 246 36.20 -0.31 5.65
CA ASP A 246 34.92 -0.93 6.02
C ASP A 246 34.27 -0.18 7.20
N GLN A 247 35.05 0.13 8.24
CA GLN A 247 34.60 0.92 9.37
C GLN A 247 34.17 2.34 8.96
N LEU A 248 34.93 3.00 8.07
CA LEU A 248 34.60 4.34 7.56
C LEU A 248 33.25 4.36 6.83
N VAL A 249 32.98 3.36 5.97
CA VAL A 249 31.69 3.20 5.28
C VAL A 249 30.58 2.88 6.27
N VAL A 250 30.71 1.82 7.07
CA VAL A 250 29.66 1.34 8.00
C VAL A 250 29.35 2.37 9.09
N ARG A 251 30.31 3.23 9.47
CA ARG A 251 30.09 4.35 10.41
C ARG A 251 29.29 5.47 9.77
N ALA A 252 29.56 5.82 8.51
CA ALA A 252 28.78 6.83 7.78
C ALA A 252 27.35 6.36 7.47
N THR A 253 27.17 5.07 7.16
CA THR A 253 25.90 4.48 6.68
C THR A 253 25.04 3.85 7.77
N ARG A 254 25.23 4.20 9.05
CA ARG A 254 24.34 3.75 10.14
C ARG A 254 22.91 4.23 9.95
N ARG A 255 21.93 3.36 10.21
CA ARG A 255 20.50 3.72 10.15
C ARG A 255 20.17 4.92 11.05
N ASP A 256 20.59 4.88 12.31
CA ASP A 256 20.45 5.99 13.26
C ASP A 256 21.41 7.16 12.90
N PRO A 257 20.89 8.38 12.57
CA PRO A 257 21.73 9.54 12.29
C PRO A 257 22.64 9.95 13.45
N ALA A 258 22.26 9.71 14.71
CA ALA A 258 23.11 10.00 15.87
C ALA A 258 24.33 9.08 15.97
N GLN A 259 24.35 7.97 15.21
CA GLN A 259 25.46 7.03 15.11
C GLN A 259 26.31 7.21 13.85
N ARG A 260 26.18 8.35 13.16
CA ARG A 260 27.05 8.79 12.06
C ARG A 260 28.09 9.82 12.55
N PRO A 261 29.07 10.24 11.74
CA PRO A 261 29.73 11.53 11.90
C PRO A 261 28.69 12.66 11.95
N ALA A 262 28.93 13.70 12.76
CA ALA A 262 27.92 14.74 13.02
C ALA A 262 27.60 15.60 11.77
N ASP A 263 28.59 15.75 10.89
CA ASP A 263 28.56 16.49 9.63
C ASP A 263 29.70 15.98 8.70
N ALA A 264 29.80 16.55 7.50
CA ALA A 264 30.84 16.20 6.54
C ALA A 264 32.27 16.65 6.93
N ALA A 265 32.43 17.61 7.85
CA ALA A 265 33.76 17.99 8.36
C ALA A 265 34.30 16.94 9.33
N ALA A 266 33.44 16.41 10.20
CA ALA A 266 33.75 15.25 11.05
C ALA A 266 34.08 14.01 10.20
N PHE A 267 33.31 13.77 9.13
CA PHE A 267 33.55 12.63 8.22
C PHE A 267 34.85 12.80 7.41
N LEU A 268 35.18 14.02 6.94
CA LEU A 268 36.47 14.32 6.31
C LEU A 268 37.63 14.03 7.25
N ALA A 269 37.54 14.47 8.51
CA ALA A 269 38.56 14.19 9.53
C ALA A 269 38.67 12.71 9.91
N GLU A 270 37.65 11.88 9.66
CA GLU A 270 37.76 10.41 9.72
C GLU A 270 38.46 9.86 8.47
N ALA A 271 38.07 10.28 7.27
CA ALA A 271 38.68 9.85 6.01
C ALA A 271 40.19 10.19 5.90
N GLU A 272 40.61 11.39 6.29
CA GLU A 272 42.02 11.79 6.29
C GLU A 272 42.85 11.00 7.32
N ARG A 273 42.28 10.66 8.49
CA ARG A 273 42.92 9.77 9.46
C ARG A 273 43.08 8.34 8.93
N VAL A 274 42.05 7.81 8.25
CA VAL A 274 42.10 6.49 7.60
C VAL A 274 43.15 6.46 6.49
N ARG A 275 43.24 7.50 5.65
CA ARG A 275 44.32 7.63 4.65
C ARG A 275 45.70 7.60 5.31
N ALA A 276 45.90 8.39 6.36
CA ALA A 276 47.18 8.51 7.05
C ALA A 276 47.61 7.20 7.72
N ALA A 277 46.68 6.51 8.40
CA ALA A 277 46.93 5.21 9.04
C ALA A 277 47.32 4.13 8.02
N LEU A 278 46.71 4.14 6.83
CA LEU A 278 47.00 3.19 5.75
C LEU A 278 48.20 3.60 4.87
N GLY A 279 48.81 4.77 5.09
CA GLY A 279 49.91 5.29 4.26
C GLY A 279 49.52 5.58 2.80
N VAL A 280 48.24 5.81 2.52
CA VAL A 280 47.69 5.79 1.15
C VAL A 280 47.95 7.13 0.41
N PRO A 281 48.72 7.12 -0.71
CA PRO A 281 49.07 8.36 -1.42
C PRO A 281 47.85 9.01 -2.08
N ARG A 282 47.82 10.35 -2.15
CA ARG A 282 46.84 11.08 -2.99
C ARG A 282 47.17 10.82 -4.46
N MET A 283 46.17 10.43 -5.24
CA MET A 283 46.28 10.25 -6.69
C MET A 283 45.59 11.40 -7.40
N ALA A 284 46.12 11.80 -8.56
CA ALA A 284 45.39 12.64 -9.49
C ALA A 284 44.13 11.87 -9.95
N VAL A 285 42.95 12.48 -9.80
CA VAL A 285 41.70 11.89 -10.27
C VAL A 285 41.69 12.00 -11.81
N PRO A 286 41.60 10.88 -12.55
CA PRO A 286 41.56 10.94 -14.00
C PRO A 286 40.20 11.45 -14.44
N ALA A 287 40.17 12.46 -15.31
CA ALA A 287 38.94 12.88 -15.96
C ALA A 287 38.41 11.73 -16.83
N PRO A 288 37.16 11.29 -16.64
CA PRO A 288 36.54 10.33 -17.55
C PRO A 288 36.27 10.99 -18.91
N ALA A 289 36.09 10.19 -19.95
CA ALA A 289 35.58 10.69 -21.21
C ALA A 289 34.14 11.21 -21.00
N PRO A 290 33.75 12.37 -21.58
CA PRO A 290 32.38 12.87 -21.47
C PRO A 290 31.40 11.89 -22.14
N GLY A 291 30.71 11.10 -21.32
CA GLY A 291 29.90 9.97 -21.74
C GLY A 291 28.70 10.37 -22.60
N GLN A 292 28.44 9.63 -23.67
CA GLN A 292 27.19 9.74 -24.45
C GLN A 292 26.03 8.99 -23.75
N HIS A 293 26.01 9.00 -22.41
CA HIS A 293 25.15 8.16 -21.59
C HIS A 293 23.84 8.85 -21.23
N ASP A 294 22.90 8.77 -22.18
CA ASP A 294 21.47 8.91 -21.90
C ASP A 294 21.05 7.97 -20.76
N GLN A 295 20.10 8.39 -19.91
CA GLN A 295 19.89 7.89 -18.54
C GLN A 295 19.35 6.44 -18.46
N THR A 296 20.20 5.50 -18.81
CA THR A 296 19.86 4.08 -19.03
C THR A 296 20.84 3.19 -18.29
N VAL A 297 20.57 2.96 -17.00
CA VAL A 297 21.31 2.01 -16.17
C VAL A 297 21.11 0.60 -16.72
N ARG A 298 22.03 0.16 -17.60
CA ARG A 298 22.11 -1.24 -18.04
C ARG A 298 22.73 -2.08 -16.94
N VAL A 299 21.91 -2.51 -15.99
CA VAL A 299 22.27 -3.57 -15.04
C VAL A 299 22.71 -4.80 -15.85
N ARG A 300 24.01 -5.11 -15.81
CA ARG A 300 24.59 -6.28 -16.47
C ARG A 300 24.42 -7.46 -15.51
N PRO A 301 23.63 -8.50 -15.84
CA PRO A 301 23.52 -9.66 -14.96
C PRO A 301 24.87 -10.40 -14.92
N VAL A 302 25.50 -10.43 -13.74
CA VAL A 302 26.68 -11.26 -13.50
C VAL A 302 26.23 -12.72 -13.49
N GLN A 303 26.82 -13.55 -14.36
CA GLN A 303 26.59 -14.98 -14.32
C GLN A 303 27.33 -15.58 -13.13
N ALA A 304 26.57 -16.10 -12.15
CA ALA A 304 27.14 -16.89 -11.07
C ALA A 304 27.79 -18.18 -11.61
N PRO A 305 28.91 -18.64 -11.03
CA PRO A 305 29.53 -19.91 -11.43
C PRO A 305 28.59 -21.08 -11.13
N ARG A 306 28.54 -22.04 -12.07
CA ARG A 306 27.76 -23.28 -11.92
C ARG A 306 28.65 -24.40 -11.42
N ASP A 307 28.74 -24.56 -10.10
CA ASP A 307 29.17 -25.82 -9.52
C ASP A 307 28.07 -26.89 -9.67
N SER A 308 28.47 -28.15 -9.51
CA SER A 308 27.76 -29.32 -10.07
C SER A 308 27.09 -30.22 -9.03
N ALA A 309 26.28 -31.16 -9.55
CA ALA A 309 25.71 -32.34 -8.90
C ALA A 309 24.48 -32.16 -7.99
N ALA A 310 23.32 -32.45 -8.58
CA ALA A 310 22.35 -33.39 -8.03
C ALA A 310 21.60 -34.06 -9.20
N ALA A 311 21.21 -35.32 -9.05
CA ALA A 311 20.43 -36.06 -10.05
C ALA A 311 19.22 -36.70 -9.37
N GLU A 312 18.13 -36.94 -10.11
CA GLU A 312 17.56 -38.28 -10.33
C GLU A 312 16.29 -38.24 -11.22
N LEU A 313 16.14 -39.30 -12.05
CA LEU A 313 14.93 -40.06 -12.42
C LEU A 313 13.61 -39.31 -12.79
N THR A 314 12.84 -39.68 -13.82
CA THR A 314 12.39 -41.05 -14.17
C THR A 314 12.02 -41.19 -15.68
N MET A 315 11.64 -42.40 -16.11
CA MET A 315 11.59 -42.92 -17.50
C MET A 315 10.41 -42.47 -18.43
N PRO A 316 10.55 -42.65 -19.76
CA PRO A 316 9.49 -42.44 -20.77
C PRO A 316 8.70 -43.73 -21.13
N VAL A 317 7.61 -43.58 -21.91
CA VAL A 317 6.83 -44.66 -22.55
C VAL A 317 6.56 -44.34 -24.03
N LEU A 318 6.61 -45.34 -24.92
CA LEU A 318 6.44 -45.18 -26.37
C LEU A 318 5.89 -46.48 -27.02
N ALA A 319 4.84 -46.38 -27.84
CA ALA A 319 4.33 -47.41 -28.75
C ALA A 319 3.75 -46.70 -30.00
N ALA A 320 4.21 -46.93 -31.24
CA ALA A 320 4.10 -48.12 -32.12
C ALA A 320 2.69 -48.27 -32.75
N ALA A 321 2.50 -48.57 -34.04
CA ALA A 321 3.36 -48.74 -35.24
C ALA A 321 2.47 -48.61 -36.52
N GLY A 322 2.94 -48.56 -37.78
CA GLY A 322 4.29 -48.52 -38.36
C GLY A 322 4.30 -48.77 -39.90
N ALA A 323 5.49 -48.78 -40.51
CA ALA A 323 5.90 -49.33 -41.84
C ALA A 323 5.14 -48.90 -43.13
N GLY A 324 5.79 -48.63 -44.28
CA GLY A 324 7.21 -48.55 -44.65
C GLY A 324 7.35 -47.78 -45.99
N ALA A 325 8.50 -47.68 -46.70
CA ALA A 325 9.83 -48.26 -46.53
C ALA A 325 10.90 -47.41 -47.29
N ALA A 326 12.11 -47.95 -47.52
CA ALA A 326 13.18 -47.45 -48.42
C ALA A 326 14.02 -46.22 -47.97
N THR A 327 14.81 -46.46 -46.91
CA THR A 327 16.22 -46.08 -46.71
C THR A 327 16.93 -45.15 -47.74
N ILE A 328 17.47 -44.02 -47.27
CA ILE A 328 18.92 -43.69 -47.20
C ILE A 328 19.08 -42.23 -46.72
N SER A 329 20.08 -41.96 -45.89
CA SER A 329 20.50 -40.60 -45.54
C SER A 329 22.01 -40.54 -45.32
N HIS A 330 22.64 -39.49 -45.81
CA HIS A 330 24.05 -39.18 -45.57
C HIS A 330 24.21 -37.67 -45.41
N ARG A 331 24.99 -37.24 -44.41
CA ARG A 331 25.50 -35.86 -44.32
C ARG A 331 26.90 -35.88 -43.70
N VAL A 332 27.62 -34.78 -43.95
CA VAL A 332 28.93 -34.39 -43.39
C VAL A 332 30.14 -35.12 -44.00
N PRO A 333 30.92 -34.42 -44.83
CA PRO A 333 32.33 -34.71 -45.09
C PRO A 333 33.27 -33.80 -44.28
N GLY A 334 34.52 -34.24 -44.11
CA GLY A 334 35.65 -33.44 -43.62
C GLY A 334 36.93 -33.79 -44.38
N THR A 335 37.80 -32.79 -44.56
CA THR A 335 39.15 -32.84 -45.18
C THR A 335 40.16 -33.68 -44.35
N PRO A 336 41.41 -33.98 -44.82
CA PRO A 336 42.20 -33.32 -45.88
C PRO A 336 42.96 -34.26 -46.87
N GLY A 337 43.77 -33.66 -47.76
CA GLY A 337 44.80 -34.35 -48.55
C GLY A 337 45.63 -33.39 -49.42
N GLY A 338 46.94 -33.64 -49.55
CA GLY A 338 47.86 -32.82 -50.35
C GLY A 338 49.24 -33.47 -50.56
N ALA A 339 50.00 -32.98 -51.56
CA ALA A 339 51.24 -33.56 -52.13
C ALA A 339 51.05 -34.94 -52.83
N GLY A 340 51.88 -35.35 -53.81
CA GLY A 340 52.86 -34.56 -54.59
C GLY A 340 53.95 -35.41 -55.29
N GLY A 341 54.14 -35.22 -56.61
CA GLY A 341 55.35 -35.61 -57.37
C GLY A 341 55.32 -36.97 -58.12
N GLY A 342 55.89 -37.01 -59.34
CA GLY A 342 56.18 -38.24 -60.11
C GLY A 342 56.13 -38.06 -61.65
N PRO A 343 57.02 -38.68 -62.49
CA PRO A 343 57.46 -38.03 -63.75
C PRO A 343 57.51 -38.90 -65.06
N GLN A 344 57.89 -38.25 -66.18
CA GLN A 344 58.31 -38.79 -67.52
C GLN A 344 57.16 -39.29 -68.47
N GLY A 345 57.24 -39.23 -69.82
CA GLY A 345 58.16 -38.52 -70.75
C GLY A 345 57.99 -38.87 -72.27
N THR A 346 58.20 -37.91 -73.20
CA THR A 346 58.26 -38.02 -74.71
C THR A 346 56.94 -38.37 -75.47
N VAL A 347 56.66 -38.10 -76.77
CA VAL A 347 57.43 -37.91 -78.06
C VAL A 347 56.79 -36.79 -78.97
N ALA A 348 57.45 -36.32 -80.06
CA ALA A 348 57.00 -35.25 -81.02
C ALA A 348 56.94 -35.73 -82.52
N LEU A 349 56.63 -35.02 -83.64
CA LEU A 349 56.73 -33.62 -84.16
C LEU A 349 55.42 -33.19 -84.93
N ASN A 350 55.23 -32.25 -85.89
CA ASN A 350 55.96 -31.33 -86.82
C ASN A 350 55.09 -30.03 -87.05
N ARG A 351 55.37 -28.91 -87.77
CA ARG A 351 56.00 -28.49 -89.07
C ARG A 351 55.11 -28.73 -90.32
N THR A 352 54.76 -27.82 -91.27
CA THR A 352 55.28 -26.55 -91.90
C THR A 352 54.12 -25.53 -92.21
N ALA A 353 54.18 -24.19 -92.21
CA ALA A 353 54.95 -23.13 -92.95
C ALA A 353 54.44 -22.72 -94.39
N TYR A 354 53.92 -21.48 -94.60
CA TYR A 354 53.82 -20.75 -95.91
C TYR A 354 53.42 -19.24 -95.81
N GLN A 355 53.71 -18.41 -96.84
CA GLN A 355 53.34 -16.97 -97.06
C GLN A 355 53.81 -16.47 -98.47
N PRO A 356 53.63 -15.20 -98.97
CA PRO A 356 52.77 -14.07 -98.54
C PRO A 356 51.78 -13.42 -99.61
N PRO A 357 52.03 -12.38 -100.48
CA PRO A 357 50.98 -11.44 -101.01
C PRO A 357 51.07 -11.13 -102.55
N PRO A 358 50.72 -9.93 -103.13
CA PRO A 358 49.52 -9.05 -103.11
C PRO A 358 48.89 -8.76 -104.53
N ALA A 359 47.72 -8.10 -104.66
CA ALA A 359 47.29 -7.30 -105.86
C ALA A 359 45.94 -6.53 -105.71
N ALA A 360 45.70 -5.48 -106.54
CA ALA A 360 44.42 -4.76 -106.78
C ALA A 360 44.52 -3.83 -108.03
N PRO A 361 43.46 -3.23 -108.64
CA PRO A 361 41.99 -3.37 -108.48
C PRO A 361 41.38 -4.14 -109.70
N PRO A 362 40.56 -3.68 -110.70
CA PRO A 362 39.70 -2.48 -110.99
C PRO A 362 38.16 -2.79 -111.16
N PRO A 363 37.27 -1.84 -111.57
CA PRO A 363 35.80 -2.05 -111.70
C PRO A 363 35.26 -1.99 -113.17
N PRO A 364 33.99 -2.41 -113.47
CA PRO A 364 32.80 -1.55 -113.29
C PRO A 364 31.50 -2.27 -112.81
N LYS A 365 30.37 -1.52 -112.71
CA LYS A 365 29.03 -1.98 -112.24
C LYS A 365 28.12 -2.38 -113.42
N PRO A 366 26.99 -3.10 -113.21
CA PRO A 366 25.71 -2.39 -113.00
C PRO A 366 24.62 -3.08 -112.13
N ALA A 367 23.51 -2.36 -111.93
CA ALA A 367 22.13 -2.82 -111.62
C ALA A 367 21.82 -3.57 -110.28
N ALA A 368 21.20 -2.85 -109.35
CA ALA A 368 20.78 -3.33 -108.03
C ALA A 368 19.39 -4.04 -108.00
N LYS A 369 19.15 -4.83 -106.94
CA LYS A 369 17.83 -4.96 -106.29
C LYS A 369 17.97 -4.78 -104.76
N LYS A 370 17.02 -4.08 -104.14
CA LYS A 370 17.07 -3.69 -102.71
C LYS A 370 16.69 -4.86 -101.78
N ARG A 371 17.34 -4.95 -100.62
CA ARG A 371 16.82 -5.63 -99.41
C ARG A 371 17.06 -4.75 -98.18
N VAL A 372 16.15 -4.83 -97.21
CA VAL A 372 16.12 -3.99 -96.00
C VAL A 372 16.98 -4.65 -94.90
N PRO A 373 17.78 -3.91 -94.11
CA PRO A 373 18.54 -4.48 -93.00
C PRO A 373 17.62 -4.96 -91.86
N ARG A 374 18.01 -6.05 -91.20
CA ARG A 374 17.34 -6.67 -90.05
C ARG A 374 18.24 -6.52 -88.83
N LYS A 375 17.68 -6.12 -87.67
CA LYS A 375 18.44 -6.04 -86.41
C LYS A 375 19.11 -7.37 -86.07
N THR A 376 20.26 -7.31 -85.41
CA THR A 376 21.12 -8.47 -85.12
C THR A 376 20.72 -9.18 -83.83
N ALA A 377 20.96 -10.49 -83.75
CA ALA A 377 20.51 -11.32 -82.64
C ALA A 377 21.17 -10.94 -81.28
N ALA A 378 22.36 -10.35 -81.30
CA ALA A 378 23.06 -9.89 -80.11
C ALA A 378 22.30 -8.75 -79.38
N GLU A 379 21.70 -7.83 -80.13
CA GLU A 379 20.94 -6.69 -79.59
C GLU A 379 19.70 -7.15 -78.82
N VAL A 380 19.00 -8.18 -79.34
CA VAL A 380 17.79 -8.74 -78.73
C VAL A 380 18.12 -9.46 -77.41
N TYR A 381 19.22 -10.23 -77.39
CA TYR A 381 19.61 -11.04 -76.22
C TYR A 381 20.04 -10.18 -75.01
N GLU A 382 20.65 -9.03 -75.27
CA GLU A 382 21.00 -8.02 -74.26
C GLU A 382 19.76 -7.43 -73.54
N GLU A 383 18.71 -7.09 -74.29
CA GLU A 383 17.49 -6.49 -73.73
C GLU A 383 16.70 -7.49 -72.86
N GLU A 384 16.56 -8.74 -73.29
CA GLU A 384 15.87 -9.77 -72.51
C GLU A 384 16.59 -10.08 -71.18
N ARG A 385 17.92 -10.18 -71.20
CA ARG A 385 18.73 -10.41 -69.99
C ARG A 385 18.57 -9.27 -68.97
N LYS A 386 18.57 -8.01 -69.43
CA LYS A 386 18.34 -6.82 -68.60
C LYS A 386 16.91 -6.79 -68.04
N ARG A 387 15.91 -7.14 -68.84
CA ARG A 387 14.49 -7.21 -68.44
C ARG A 387 14.22 -8.29 -67.39
N ASN A 388 14.79 -9.47 -67.55
CA ASN A 388 14.62 -10.57 -66.60
C ASN A 388 15.39 -10.35 -65.29
N LYS A 389 16.58 -9.73 -65.31
CA LYS A 389 17.29 -9.35 -64.06
C LYS A 389 16.49 -8.32 -63.23
N ARG A 390 15.82 -7.35 -63.87
CA ARG A 390 14.90 -6.41 -63.19
C ARG A 390 13.69 -7.12 -62.58
N ARG A 391 13.07 -8.05 -63.32
CA ARG A 391 11.94 -8.87 -62.81
C ARG A 391 12.33 -9.73 -61.60
N PHE A 392 13.51 -10.34 -61.62
CA PHE A 392 14.02 -11.11 -60.48
C PHE A 392 14.22 -10.25 -59.22
N ILE A 393 14.80 -9.04 -59.36
CA ILE A 393 14.98 -8.11 -58.24
C ILE A 393 13.63 -7.66 -57.67
N LEU A 394 12.63 -7.37 -58.51
CA LEU A 394 11.28 -7.02 -58.05
C LEU A 394 10.60 -8.16 -57.30
N TRP A 395 10.69 -9.40 -57.79
CA TRP A 395 10.15 -10.57 -57.09
C TRP A 395 10.88 -10.88 -55.77
N ALA A 396 12.21 -10.76 -55.74
CA ALA A 396 12.99 -10.92 -54.51
C ALA A 396 12.61 -9.85 -53.47
N GLY A 397 12.41 -8.59 -53.90
CA GLY A 397 11.91 -7.51 -53.05
C GLY A 397 10.49 -7.77 -52.52
N LEU A 398 9.58 -8.28 -53.36
CA LEU A 398 8.22 -8.64 -52.95
C LEU A 398 8.20 -9.80 -51.93
N VAL A 399 9.03 -10.82 -52.13
CA VAL A 399 9.17 -11.95 -51.19
C VAL A 399 9.81 -11.49 -49.88
N ALA A 400 10.81 -10.62 -49.92
CA ALA A 400 11.39 -10.02 -48.71
C ALA A 400 10.37 -9.16 -47.94
N LEU A 401 9.57 -8.35 -48.65
CA LEU A 401 8.49 -7.57 -48.05
C LEU A 401 7.43 -8.46 -47.39
N LEU A 402 7.01 -9.55 -48.06
CA LEU A 402 6.10 -10.53 -47.48
C LEU A 402 6.70 -11.25 -46.27
N ALA A 403 7.98 -11.62 -46.30
CA ALA A 403 8.66 -12.23 -45.16
C ALA A 403 8.75 -11.26 -43.96
N VAL A 404 8.99 -9.97 -44.20
CA VAL A 404 8.93 -8.93 -43.16
C VAL A 404 7.49 -8.76 -42.65
N LEU A 405 6.48 -8.74 -43.52
CA LEU A 405 5.07 -8.62 -43.13
C LEU A 405 4.60 -9.81 -42.27
N VAL A 406 4.99 -11.03 -42.64
CA VAL A 406 4.73 -12.25 -41.86
C VAL A 406 5.50 -12.24 -40.55
N GLY A 407 6.76 -11.78 -40.55
CA GLY A 407 7.55 -11.61 -39.32
C GLY A 407 6.93 -10.61 -38.35
N VAL A 408 6.52 -9.43 -38.84
CA VAL A 408 5.86 -8.38 -38.06
C VAL A 408 4.49 -8.84 -37.54
N THR A 409 3.68 -9.53 -38.35
CA THR A 409 2.36 -10.04 -37.91
C THR A 409 2.50 -11.20 -36.93
N ALA A 410 3.46 -12.11 -37.09
CA ALA A 410 3.76 -13.15 -36.10
C ALA A 410 4.28 -12.57 -34.78
N TRP A 411 5.18 -11.58 -34.83
CA TRP A 411 5.67 -10.84 -33.66
C TRP A 411 4.51 -10.17 -32.93
N TRP A 412 3.68 -9.40 -33.64
CA TRP A 412 2.53 -8.68 -33.07
C TRP A 412 1.48 -9.62 -32.48
N MET A 413 1.25 -10.79 -33.09
CA MET A 413 0.31 -11.80 -32.59
C MET A 413 0.80 -12.48 -31.30
N GLY A 414 2.12 -12.65 -31.15
CA GLY A 414 2.74 -13.39 -30.04
C GLY A 414 3.16 -12.56 -28.84
N SER A 415 3.74 -11.37 -29.05
CA SER A 415 4.52 -10.67 -28.02
C SER A 415 3.73 -9.80 -27.02
N GLY A 416 2.39 -9.90 -26.97
CA GLY A 416 1.57 -8.91 -26.24
C GLY A 416 0.19 -9.37 -25.74
N ARG A 417 -0.11 -10.68 -25.73
CA ARG A 417 -1.42 -11.19 -25.25
C ARG A 417 -1.47 -11.39 -23.74
N PHE A 418 -0.33 -11.75 -23.16
CA PHE A 418 -0.20 -12.05 -21.74
C PHE A 418 0.26 -10.81 -20.95
N THR A 419 0.00 -10.88 -19.65
CA THR A 419 0.35 -9.88 -18.64
C THR A 419 0.41 -10.56 -17.28
N THR A 420 1.28 -10.11 -16.40
CA THR A 420 1.48 -10.74 -15.09
C THR A 420 0.64 -10.03 -14.03
N VAL A 421 0.03 -10.75 -13.10
CA VAL A 421 -0.62 -10.11 -11.93
C VAL A 421 0.46 -9.43 -11.08
N PRO A 422 0.41 -8.10 -10.90
CA PRO A 422 1.42 -7.35 -10.16
C PRO A 422 1.34 -7.61 -8.65
N GLY A 423 2.41 -7.28 -7.94
CA GLY A 423 2.45 -7.34 -6.47
C GLY A 423 1.59 -6.26 -5.83
N LEU A 424 0.37 -6.64 -5.44
CA LEU A 424 -0.58 -5.73 -4.79
C LEU A 424 -0.55 -5.82 -3.27
N ILE A 425 0.06 -6.85 -2.67
CA ILE A 425 -0.03 -7.13 -1.23
C ILE A 425 0.53 -5.95 -0.42
N GLY A 426 -0.27 -5.41 0.51
CA GLY A 426 0.07 -4.22 1.29
C GLY A 426 -0.18 -2.86 0.61
N ALA A 427 -0.48 -2.84 -0.68
CA ALA A 427 -0.94 -1.63 -1.39
C ALA A 427 -2.38 -1.27 -0.97
N GLU A 428 -2.79 -0.03 -1.21
CA GLU A 428 -4.16 0.45 -0.95
C GLU A 428 -5.09 0.21 -2.14
N GLU A 429 -6.40 0.24 -1.93
CA GLU A 429 -7.41 -0.06 -2.98
C GLU A 429 -7.21 0.79 -4.23
N GLU A 430 -7.01 2.10 -4.08
CA GLU A 430 -6.78 3.02 -5.20
C GLU A 430 -5.48 2.70 -5.96
N THR A 431 -4.41 2.36 -5.25
CA THR A 431 -3.14 1.90 -5.85
C THR A 431 -3.33 0.58 -6.60
N ALA A 432 -4.12 -0.34 -6.04
CA ALA A 432 -4.42 -1.63 -6.65
C ALA A 432 -5.27 -1.51 -7.93
N VAL A 433 -6.20 -0.54 -7.99
CA VAL A 433 -6.90 -0.18 -9.23
C VAL A 433 -5.91 0.27 -10.30
N VAL A 434 -4.99 1.18 -9.97
CA VAL A 434 -4.01 1.72 -10.93
C VAL A 434 -3.07 0.62 -11.44
N LEU A 435 -2.47 -0.17 -10.54
CA LEU A 435 -1.53 -1.23 -10.90
C LEU A 435 -2.18 -2.32 -11.77
N LEU A 436 -3.43 -2.73 -11.48
CA LEU A 436 -4.15 -3.69 -12.35
C LEU A 436 -4.53 -3.07 -13.70
N LYS A 437 -4.92 -1.80 -13.73
CA LYS A 437 -5.25 -1.09 -14.97
C LYS A 437 -4.05 -0.97 -15.90
N ASP A 438 -2.86 -0.64 -15.37
CA ASP A 438 -1.62 -0.56 -16.15
C ASP A 438 -1.18 -1.96 -16.62
N ALA A 439 -1.32 -2.98 -15.76
CA ALA A 439 -1.19 -4.39 -16.16
C ALA A 439 -2.26 -4.84 -17.18
N SER A 440 -3.20 -3.99 -17.58
CA SER A 440 -4.30 -4.28 -18.52
C SER A 440 -5.22 -5.41 -18.03
N LEU A 441 -5.45 -5.48 -16.71
CA LEU A 441 -6.31 -6.43 -16.02
C LEU A 441 -7.53 -5.71 -15.42
N LYS A 442 -8.63 -6.45 -15.20
CA LYS A 442 -9.82 -5.94 -14.50
C LYS A 442 -9.75 -6.30 -13.02
N SER A 443 -10.03 -5.34 -12.16
CA SER A 443 -10.07 -5.54 -10.70
C SER A 443 -11.48 -5.89 -10.22
N THR A 444 -11.62 -6.91 -9.37
CA THR A 444 -12.88 -7.19 -8.64
C THR A 444 -12.61 -7.22 -7.13
N PHE A 445 -13.04 -6.20 -6.40
CA PHE A 445 -12.72 -6.09 -4.97
C PHE A 445 -13.63 -6.96 -4.10
N THR A 446 -13.08 -7.52 -3.03
CA THR A 446 -13.76 -8.31 -2.00
C THR A 446 -13.11 -7.98 -0.66
N GLN A 447 -13.87 -7.90 0.42
CA GLN A 447 -13.34 -7.55 1.74
C GLN A 447 -13.22 -8.81 2.62
N GLU A 448 -12.11 -8.93 3.36
CA GLU A 448 -11.75 -10.10 4.17
C GLU A 448 -11.04 -9.64 5.46
N ALA A 449 -11.27 -10.30 6.59
CA ALA A 449 -10.62 -9.93 7.86
C ALA A 449 -9.21 -10.55 7.96
N SER A 450 -8.25 -9.84 8.56
CA SER A 450 -6.87 -10.32 8.71
C SER A 450 -6.20 -9.81 9.97
N ASP A 451 -5.54 -10.73 10.70
CA ASP A 451 -4.75 -10.40 11.88
C ASP A 451 -3.38 -9.76 11.54
N THR A 452 -2.94 -9.83 10.28
CA THR A 452 -1.56 -9.46 9.86
C THR A 452 -1.49 -8.24 8.93
N VAL A 453 -2.54 -7.95 8.16
CA VAL A 453 -2.55 -6.85 7.17
C VAL A 453 -3.46 -5.71 7.68
N PRO A 454 -2.98 -4.45 7.75
CA PRO A 454 -3.81 -3.32 8.19
C PRO A 454 -5.06 -3.10 7.34
N LYS A 455 -6.09 -2.50 7.95
CA LYS A 455 -7.35 -2.17 7.27
C LYS A 455 -7.12 -1.27 6.04
N GLY A 456 -7.82 -1.57 4.94
CA GLY A 456 -7.75 -0.83 3.68
C GLY A 456 -6.60 -1.24 2.74
N LYS A 457 -5.70 -2.12 3.20
CA LYS A 457 -4.62 -2.68 2.38
C LYS A 457 -4.98 -4.04 1.81
N VAL A 458 -4.50 -4.34 0.61
CA VAL A 458 -4.70 -5.64 -0.05
C VAL A 458 -4.02 -6.75 0.75
N LEU A 459 -4.80 -7.78 1.09
CA LEU A 459 -4.38 -9.00 1.76
C LEU A 459 -3.78 -10.02 0.78
N ARG A 460 -4.44 -10.22 -0.37
CA ARG A 460 -4.08 -11.22 -1.40
C ARG A 460 -4.85 -10.98 -2.69
N THR A 461 -4.45 -11.66 -3.77
CA THR A 461 -5.17 -11.69 -5.06
C THR A 461 -5.57 -13.11 -5.45
N ASP A 462 -6.58 -13.23 -6.31
CA ASP A 462 -6.95 -14.47 -7.01
C ASP A 462 -7.09 -14.18 -8.52
N PRO A 463 -6.18 -14.67 -9.38
CA PRO A 463 -5.01 -15.49 -9.04
C PRO A 463 -3.91 -14.69 -8.31
N ALA A 464 -2.93 -15.41 -7.75
CA ALA A 464 -1.82 -14.83 -7.00
C ALA A 464 -0.89 -13.95 -7.86
N GLU A 465 -0.15 -13.07 -7.19
CA GLU A 465 0.99 -12.33 -7.74
C GLU A 465 1.93 -13.24 -8.56
N GLY A 466 2.49 -12.72 -9.65
CA GLY A 466 3.38 -13.47 -10.54
C GLY A 466 2.67 -14.43 -11.51
N THR A 467 1.35 -14.65 -11.36
CA THR A 467 0.59 -15.49 -12.30
C THR A 467 0.40 -14.77 -13.63
N GLU A 468 0.71 -15.43 -14.75
CA GLU A 468 0.37 -14.94 -16.09
C GLU A 468 -1.13 -15.03 -16.37
N LYS A 469 -1.69 -13.95 -16.90
CA LYS A 469 -3.08 -13.84 -17.34
C LYS A 469 -3.19 -13.20 -18.72
N LEU A 470 -4.35 -13.35 -19.35
CA LEU A 470 -4.67 -12.64 -20.60
C LEU A 470 -5.03 -11.19 -20.31
N ARG A 471 -4.60 -10.25 -21.14
CA ARG A 471 -5.02 -8.85 -21.02
C ARG A 471 -6.54 -8.75 -21.17
N GLY A 472 -7.19 -8.15 -20.18
CA GLY A 472 -8.64 -8.06 -20.05
C GLY A 472 -9.30 -9.11 -19.14
N ASP A 473 -8.55 -10.07 -18.60
CA ASP A 473 -9.03 -10.99 -17.55
C ASP A 473 -9.32 -10.24 -16.24
N ALA A 474 -10.16 -10.84 -15.40
CA ALA A 474 -10.43 -10.35 -14.05
C ALA A 474 -9.51 -11.00 -13.00
N VAL A 475 -8.97 -10.17 -12.11
CA VAL A 475 -8.28 -10.54 -10.87
C VAL A 475 -9.16 -10.11 -9.70
N LYS A 476 -9.47 -11.04 -8.79
CA LYS A 476 -10.12 -10.68 -7.53
C LYS A 476 -9.06 -10.14 -6.57
N VAL A 477 -9.36 -9.03 -5.91
CA VAL A 477 -8.46 -8.38 -4.94
C VAL A 477 -9.14 -8.42 -3.59
N TYR A 478 -8.51 -9.10 -2.63
CA TYR A 478 -9.01 -9.21 -1.27
C TYR A 478 -8.41 -8.08 -0.43
N ILE A 479 -9.24 -7.16 0.03
CA ILE A 479 -8.85 -6.03 0.88
C ILE A 479 -9.04 -6.42 2.34
N SER A 480 -8.01 -6.20 3.15
CA SER A 480 -8.07 -6.40 4.59
C SER A 480 -9.02 -5.42 5.26
N LEU A 481 -9.90 -5.94 6.11
CA LEU A 481 -10.67 -5.15 7.08
C LEU A 481 -9.87 -4.82 8.34
N GLY A 482 -8.62 -5.31 8.45
CA GLY A 482 -7.84 -5.31 9.68
C GLY A 482 -8.26 -6.44 10.62
N LYS A 483 -7.84 -6.34 11.90
CA LYS A 483 -8.27 -7.28 12.94
C LYS A 483 -9.79 -7.18 13.11
N PRO A 484 -10.51 -8.31 13.23
CA PRO A 484 -11.94 -8.26 13.46
C PRO A 484 -12.28 -7.61 14.81
N VAL A 485 -13.19 -6.64 14.75
CA VAL A 485 -13.69 -5.90 15.92
C VAL A 485 -14.99 -6.53 16.40
N VAL A 486 -15.15 -6.68 17.71
CA VAL A 486 -16.42 -7.14 18.30
C VAL A 486 -17.53 -6.14 17.95
N PRO A 487 -18.62 -6.55 17.26
CA PRO A 487 -19.64 -5.63 16.76
C PRO A 487 -20.35 -4.87 17.89
N ILE A 488 -20.87 -3.68 17.59
CA ILE A 488 -21.55 -2.82 18.58
C ILE A 488 -22.94 -3.39 18.90
N VAL A 489 -23.01 -4.23 19.93
CA VAL A 489 -24.26 -4.79 20.46
C VAL A 489 -25.07 -3.70 21.14
N ARG A 490 -26.36 -3.57 20.77
CA ARG A 490 -27.31 -2.72 21.50
C ARG A 490 -27.97 -3.52 22.63
N PRO A 491 -28.02 -3.00 23.87
CA PRO A 491 -28.78 -3.64 24.94
C PRO A 491 -30.26 -3.82 24.53
N GLY A 492 -30.79 -5.03 24.68
CA GLY A 492 -32.16 -5.38 24.27
C GLY A 492 -32.28 -6.07 22.89
N SER A 493 -31.20 -6.20 22.12
CA SER A 493 -31.19 -6.98 20.87
C SER A 493 -31.44 -8.49 21.10
N GLU A 494 -31.92 -9.18 20.06
CA GLU A 494 -32.01 -10.64 20.04
C GLU A 494 -30.61 -11.29 20.03
N SER A 495 -30.48 -12.45 20.68
CA SER A 495 -29.25 -13.23 20.66
C SER A 495 -28.87 -13.73 19.26
N ALA A 496 -29.88 -14.13 18.46
CA ALA A 496 -29.67 -14.63 17.10
C ALA A 496 -29.14 -13.57 16.13
N ASP A 497 -29.62 -12.32 16.23
CA ASP A 497 -29.12 -11.20 15.40
C ASP A 497 -27.67 -10.87 15.75
N VAL A 498 -27.36 -10.81 17.04
CA VAL A 498 -26.00 -10.56 17.55
C VAL A 498 -25.06 -11.71 17.18
N GLU A 499 -25.49 -12.96 17.26
CA GLU A 499 -24.74 -14.12 16.77
C GLU A 499 -24.45 -14.04 15.28
N ASN A 500 -25.43 -13.63 14.46
CA ASN A 500 -25.25 -13.45 13.03
C ASN A 500 -24.26 -12.31 12.70
N ASP A 501 -24.30 -11.19 13.44
CA ASP A 501 -23.36 -10.09 13.23
C ASP A 501 -21.94 -10.44 13.70
N ILE A 502 -21.78 -11.17 14.81
CA ILE A 502 -20.48 -11.72 15.24
C ILE A 502 -19.90 -12.67 14.17
N LYS A 503 -20.74 -13.53 13.56
CA LYS A 503 -20.32 -14.41 12.46
C LYS A 503 -19.90 -13.64 11.20
N LYS A 504 -20.63 -12.57 10.82
CA LYS A 504 -20.24 -11.68 9.71
C LYS A 504 -18.88 -11.02 9.95
N SER A 505 -18.55 -10.71 11.20
CA SER A 505 -17.24 -10.18 11.61
C SER A 505 -16.09 -11.21 11.62
N GLY A 506 -16.31 -12.47 11.22
CA GLY A 506 -15.27 -13.52 11.23
C GLY A 506 -14.93 -14.05 12.63
N LEU A 507 -15.87 -13.90 13.58
CA LEU A 507 -15.73 -14.28 14.97
C LEU A 507 -16.70 -15.42 15.35
N LYS A 508 -16.37 -16.15 16.42
CA LYS A 508 -17.21 -17.23 16.93
C LYS A 508 -18.10 -16.73 18.05
N ALA A 509 -19.41 -16.68 17.82
CA ALA A 509 -20.35 -16.46 18.90
C ALA A 509 -20.33 -17.65 19.89
N SER A 510 -20.47 -17.36 21.17
CA SER A 510 -20.71 -18.34 22.23
C SER A 510 -21.79 -17.82 23.18
N LEU A 511 -22.57 -18.74 23.74
CA LEU A 511 -23.57 -18.46 24.77
C LEU A 511 -23.15 -19.22 26.03
N ASP A 512 -22.94 -18.49 27.13
CA ASP A 512 -22.52 -19.06 28.41
C ASP A 512 -23.44 -18.56 29.53
N ALA A 513 -24.29 -19.46 30.04
CA ALA A 513 -25.22 -19.17 31.13
C ALA A 513 -24.53 -18.73 32.44
N ASN A 514 -23.23 -18.99 32.59
CA ASN A 514 -22.42 -18.49 33.71
C ASN A 514 -22.03 -17.02 33.52
N ALA A 515 -21.85 -16.56 32.27
CA ALA A 515 -21.48 -15.19 31.93
C ALA A 515 -22.66 -14.20 31.96
N ASP A 516 -23.88 -14.68 31.75
CA ASP A 516 -25.16 -13.95 31.82
C ASP A 516 -25.34 -13.19 33.15
N VAL A 517 -25.92 -11.99 33.10
CA VAL A 517 -26.06 -11.07 34.26
C VAL A 517 -27.51 -10.68 34.53
N PHE A 518 -27.82 -10.28 35.77
CA PHE A 518 -29.09 -9.62 36.07
C PHE A 518 -29.08 -8.18 35.53
N SER A 519 -30.23 -7.71 35.05
CA SER A 519 -30.39 -6.35 34.51
C SER A 519 -31.83 -5.88 34.70
N ASP A 520 -31.98 -4.68 35.27
CA ASP A 520 -33.27 -4.01 35.45
C ASP A 520 -33.76 -3.25 34.21
N THR A 521 -32.90 -3.02 33.23
CA THR A 521 -33.20 -2.24 32.01
C THR A 521 -33.37 -3.11 30.76
N VAL A 522 -32.90 -4.36 30.80
CA VAL A 522 -32.92 -5.29 29.66
C VAL A 522 -33.79 -6.49 29.99
N THR A 523 -34.83 -6.74 29.18
CA THR A 523 -35.74 -7.86 29.38
C THR A 523 -35.02 -9.22 29.27
N LYS A 524 -35.51 -10.20 30.05
CA LYS A 524 -34.90 -11.52 30.17
C LYS A 524 -34.72 -12.20 28.81
N GLY A 525 -33.56 -12.79 28.58
CA GLY A 525 -33.18 -13.47 27.34
C GLY A 525 -32.69 -12.54 26.21
N LYS A 526 -32.83 -11.21 26.33
CA LYS A 526 -32.17 -10.27 25.41
C LYS A 526 -30.72 -10.05 25.79
N VAL A 527 -29.91 -9.62 24.82
CA VAL A 527 -28.48 -9.35 25.05
C VAL A 527 -28.29 -8.07 25.86
N VAL A 528 -27.43 -8.12 26.88
CA VAL A 528 -26.99 -6.98 27.69
C VAL A 528 -25.68 -6.41 27.14
N THR A 529 -24.72 -7.29 26.85
CA THR A 529 -23.38 -6.94 26.37
C THR A 529 -22.68 -8.16 25.76
N SER A 530 -21.40 -8.04 25.40
CA SER A 530 -20.51 -9.13 25.02
C SER A 530 -19.22 -9.13 25.84
N LYS A 531 -18.53 -10.27 25.87
CA LYS A 531 -17.16 -10.43 26.38
C LYS A 531 -16.30 -11.11 25.30
N PRO A 532 -15.23 -10.48 24.77
CA PRO A 532 -14.76 -9.11 25.04
C PRO A 532 -15.78 -8.02 24.71
N ALA A 533 -15.54 -6.82 25.24
CA ALA A 533 -16.49 -5.70 25.14
C ALA A 533 -16.71 -5.26 23.67
N PRO A 534 -17.90 -4.76 23.32
CA PRO A 534 -18.15 -4.20 21.99
C PRO A 534 -17.13 -3.13 21.61
N GLY A 535 -16.63 -3.15 20.37
CA GLY A 535 -15.55 -2.26 19.91
C GLY A 535 -14.12 -2.74 20.21
N THR A 536 -13.92 -3.87 20.90
CA THR A 536 -12.57 -4.44 21.12
C THR A 536 -12.04 -5.10 19.85
N GLU A 537 -10.80 -4.81 19.45
CA GLU A 537 -10.06 -5.61 18.46
C GLU A 537 -9.69 -6.98 19.02
N VAL A 538 -10.02 -8.05 18.31
CA VAL A 538 -9.72 -9.43 18.70
C VAL A 538 -9.10 -10.20 17.53
N LYS A 539 -8.56 -11.39 17.78
CA LYS A 539 -7.99 -12.25 16.72
C LYS A 539 -9.07 -12.90 15.87
N LEU A 540 -8.76 -13.22 14.62
CA LEU A 540 -9.62 -13.98 13.73
C LEU A 540 -9.99 -15.34 14.34
N ASN A 541 -11.24 -15.79 14.15
CA ASN A 541 -11.80 -16.99 14.76
C ASN A 541 -11.84 -17.02 16.31
N SER A 542 -11.56 -15.91 17.00
CA SER A 542 -11.70 -15.84 18.46
C SER A 542 -13.16 -15.89 18.92
N THR A 543 -13.37 -16.31 20.16
CA THR A 543 -14.70 -16.48 20.75
C THR A 543 -15.18 -15.21 21.43
N VAL A 544 -16.37 -14.76 21.06
CA VAL A 544 -17.12 -13.68 21.72
C VAL A 544 -18.28 -14.30 22.46
N THR A 545 -18.25 -14.24 23.79
CA THR A 545 -19.37 -14.66 24.64
C THR A 545 -20.43 -13.57 24.67
N ILE A 546 -21.63 -13.90 24.18
CA ILE A 546 -22.83 -13.08 24.29
C ILE A 546 -23.33 -13.19 25.75
N VAL A 547 -23.59 -12.05 26.39
CA VAL A 547 -24.07 -11.97 27.78
C VAL A 547 -25.55 -11.58 27.75
N LEU A 548 -26.43 -12.51 28.11
CA LEU A 548 -27.87 -12.30 28.18
C LEU A 548 -28.30 -11.73 29.53
N SER A 549 -29.48 -11.09 29.53
CA SER A 549 -30.18 -10.70 30.75
C SER A 549 -30.85 -11.92 31.39
N LYS A 550 -30.52 -12.19 32.65
CA LYS A 550 -31.31 -13.08 33.52
C LYS A 550 -32.66 -12.47 33.94
N GLY A 551 -32.86 -11.17 33.65
CA GLY A 551 -33.94 -10.32 34.14
C GLY A 551 -33.50 -9.48 35.36
N SER A 552 -34.43 -8.74 35.96
CA SER A 552 -34.23 -8.07 37.26
C SER A 552 -33.71 -9.02 38.33
N GLU A 553 -32.96 -8.50 39.31
CA GLU A 553 -32.55 -9.28 40.47
C GLU A 553 -33.78 -9.80 41.26
N PRO A 554 -33.84 -11.09 41.66
CA PRO A 554 -34.96 -11.62 42.42
C PRO A 554 -34.97 -11.06 43.85
N LYS A 555 -35.93 -10.18 44.15
CA LYS A 555 -36.13 -9.61 45.50
C LYS A 555 -37.38 -10.23 46.16
N PRO A 556 -37.34 -10.54 47.46
CA PRO A 556 -38.53 -10.93 48.22
C PRO A 556 -39.46 -9.74 48.43
N VAL A 557 -40.77 -9.95 48.32
CA VAL A 557 -41.77 -8.97 48.76
C VAL A 557 -41.73 -8.89 50.30
N PRO A 558 -41.54 -7.71 50.91
CA PRO A 558 -41.52 -7.57 52.37
C PRO A 558 -42.90 -7.84 52.98
N ASP A 559 -42.95 -8.11 54.30
CA ASP A 559 -44.22 -8.05 55.01
C ASP A 559 -44.61 -6.60 55.30
N LEU A 560 -45.80 -6.22 54.82
CA LEU A 560 -46.39 -4.89 54.95
C LEU A 560 -47.68 -4.92 55.78
N THR A 561 -48.07 -6.08 56.31
CA THR A 561 -49.32 -6.28 57.05
C THR A 561 -49.43 -5.30 58.21
N GLY A 562 -50.55 -4.56 58.29
CA GLY A 562 -50.78 -3.57 59.34
C GLY A 562 -50.09 -2.20 59.15
N LYS A 563 -49.28 -2.00 58.11
CA LYS A 563 -48.80 -0.65 57.73
C LYS A 563 -49.92 0.15 57.05
N THR A 564 -49.80 1.47 57.02
CA THR A 564 -50.69 2.34 56.23
C THR A 564 -50.36 2.24 54.73
N LYS A 565 -51.26 2.76 53.88
CA LYS A 565 -51.05 2.84 52.43
C LYS A 565 -49.73 3.53 52.08
N ASP A 566 -49.46 4.70 52.66
CA ASP A 566 -48.34 5.55 52.24
C ASP A 566 -46.99 4.98 52.71
N GLU A 567 -46.94 4.39 53.91
CA GLU A 567 -45.78 3.63 54.39
C GLU A 567 -45.47 2.43 53.49
N ALA A 568 -46.49 1.62 53.16
CA ALA A 568 -46.34 0.45 52.30
C ALA A 568 -45.91 0.82 50.87
N PHE A 569 -46.43 1.91 50.32
CA PHE A 569 -46.02 2.43 49.01
C PHE A 569 -44.57 2.97 49.04
N ALA A 570 -44.18 3.71 50.09
CA ALA A 570 -42.82 4.21 50.24
C ALA A 570 -41.80 3.07 50.38
N GLU A 571 -42.10 2.03 51.17
CA GLU A 571 -41.23 0.88 51.40
C GLU A 571 -41.07 0.02 50.13
N LEU A 572 -42.16 -0.26 49.41
CA LEU A 572 -42.11 -0.94 48.11
C LEU A 572 -41.29 -0.15 47.08
N THR A 573 -41.50 1.17 47.01
CA THR A 573 -40.74 2.05 46.10
C THR A 573 -39.25 2.07 46.47
N SER A 574 -38.91 2.13 47.75
CA SER A 574 -37.53 2.11 48.26
C SER A 574 -36.78 0.81 47.93
N LEU A 575 -37.50 -0.33 47.85
CA LEU A 575 -36.93 -1.61 47.44
C LEU A 575 -36.86 -1.80 45.91
N GLY A 576 -37.50 -0.92 45.14
CA GLY A 576 -37.54 -0.93 43.68
C GLY A 576 -38.70 -1.71 43.06
N PHE A 577 -39.82 -1.87 43.78
CA PHE A 577 -41.08 -2.40 43.27
C PHE A 577 -42.01 -1.27 42.78
N GLU A 578 -43.00 -1.62 41.96
CA GLU A 578 -44.10 -0.75 41.53
C GLU A 578 -45.34 -1.03 42.41
N PRO A 579 -45.61 -0.24 43.47
CA PRO A 579 -46.83 -0.44 44.27
C PRO A 579 -48.07 -0.04 43.46
N VAL A 580 -49.08 -0.90 43.43
CA VAL A 580 -50.40 -0.61 42.85
C VAL A 580 -51.51 -0.86 43.87
N GLU A 581 -52.56 -0.04 43.84
CA GLU A 581 -53.68 -0.17 44.77
C GLU A 581 -54.59 -1.33 44.34
N GLY A 582 -54.66 -2.36 45.17
CA GLY A 582 -55.52 -3.52 44.95
C GLY A 582 -56.99 -3.22 45.26
N LYS A 583 -57.90 -4.08 44.78
CA LYS A 583 -59.29 -4.07 45.26
C LYS A 583 -59.28 -4.41 46.75
N GLY A 584 -59.70 -3.46 47.59
CA GLY A 584 -59.70 -3.64 49.04
C GLY A 584 -60.62 -4.77 49.50
N GLU A 585 -60.27 -5.38 50.64
CA GLU A 585 -60.87 -6.61 51.15
C GLU A 585 -61.40 -6.40 52.59
N PRO A 586 -62.55 -6.96 52.99
CA PRO A 586 -63.14 -6.70 54.31
C PRO A 586 -62.53 -7.58 55.41
N SER A 587 -61.48 -7.09 56.08
CA SER A 587 -60.84 -7.80 57.20
C SER A 587 -61.54 -7.54 58.54
N GLY A 588 -61.57 -8.56 59.41
CA GLY A 588 -61.99 -8.41 60.81
C GLY A 588 -60.83 -8.13 61.78
N ASN A 589 -59.58 -8.40 61.35
CA ASN A 589 -58.40 -8.39 62.22
C ASN A 589 -57.42 -7.24 61.90
N VAL A 590 -57.73 -6.43 60.88
CA VAL A 590 -56.89 -5.31 60.40
C VAL A 590 -57.75 -4.06 60.29
N GLU A 591 -57.32 -3.00 60.95
CA GLU A 591 -58.01 -1.69 60.98
C GLU A 591 -58.20 -1.11 59.58
N GLY A 592 -59.30 -0.37 59.36
CA GLY A 592 -59.64 0.19 58.06
C GLY A 592 -58.54 1.10 57.50
N GLY A 593 -58.18 0.90 56.24
CA GLY A 593 -57.12 1.65 55.56
C GLY A 593 -55.69 1.15 55.77
N LYS A 594 -55.47 0.13 56.61
CA LYS A 594 -54.17 -0.58 56.73
C LYS A 594 -54.10 -1.77 55.79
N VAL A 595 -52.89 -2.19 55.42
CA VAL A 595 -52.65 -3.33 54.52
C VAL A 595 -53.06 -4.65 55.17
N VAL A 596 -53.91 -5.42 54.48
CA VAL A 596 -54.31 -6.79 54.87
C VAL A 596 -53.31 -7.82 54.37
N ARG A 597 -52.88 -7.66 53.11
CA ARG A 597 -51.93 -8.53 52.41
C ARG A 597 -51.42 -7.85 51.14
N THR A 598 -50.34 -8.35 50.58
CA THR A 598 -49.91 -8.06 49.21
C THR A 598 -50.30 -9.17 48.25
N ASP A 599 -50.28 -8.88 46.95
CA ASP A 599 -50.29 -9.86 45.87
C ASP A 599 -49.20 -9.49 44.85
N PRO A 600 -48.09 -10.27 44.73
CA PRO A 600 -47.81 -11.54 45.43
C PRO A 600 -47.68 -11.40 46.96
N PRO A 601 -47.94 -12.47 47.75
CA PRO A 601 -47.90 -12.41 49.21
C PRO A 601 -46.46 -12.25 49.76
N ALA A 602 -46.35 -11.75 50.99
CA ALA A 602 -45.08 -11.51 51.68
C ALA A 602 -44.15 -12.74 51.68
N ASN A 603 -42.84 -12.49 51.61
CA ASN A 603 -41.77 -13.46 51.40
C ASN A 603 -41.79 -14.22 50.05
N THR A 604 -42.71 -13.91 49.13
CA THR A 604 -42.60 -14.39 47.74
C THR A 604 -41.46 -13.66 47.05
N THR A 605 -40.46 -14.40 46.58
CA THR A 605 -39.43 -13.87 45.68
C THR A 605 -40.01 -13.69 44.28
N ILE A 606 -40.10 -12.45 43.79
CA ILE A 606 -40.56 -12.19 42.42
C ILE A 606 -39.49 -12.71 41.45
N PRO A 607 -39.82 -13.62 40.50
CA PRO A 607 -38.83 -14.18 39.60
C PRO A 607 -38.17 -13.13 38.71
N ALA A 608 -36.88 -13.35 38.41
CA ALA A 608 -36.12 -12.47 37.52
C ALA A 608 -36.82 -12.34 36.15
N GLY A 609 -37.17 -11.11 35.79
CA GLY A 609 -37.88 -10.75 34.55
C GLY A 609 -39.41 -10.69 34.65
N SER A 610 -40.02 -10.96 35.79
CA SER A 610 -41.46 -10.72 36.03
C SER A 610 -41.77 -9.24 36.26
N SER A 611 -43.03 -8.84 36.12
CA SER A 611 -43.47 -7.47 36.39
C SER A 611 -43.25 -7.08 37.85
N LYS A 612 -42.62 -5.93 38.10
CA LYS A 612 -42.32 -5.39 39.43
C LYS A 612 -43.55 -4.95 40.25
N LYS A 613 -44.76 -5.21 39.75
CA LYS A 613 -46.03 -4.75 40.32
C LYS A 613 -46.41 -5.57 41.53
N VAL A 614 -46.55 -4.90 42.67
CA VAL A 614 -47.05 -5.49 43.91
C VAL A 614 -48.38 -4.81 44.24
N SER A 615 -49.46 -5.59 44.22
CA SER A 615 -50.78 -5.08 44.59
C SER A 615 -50.88 -5.02 46.11
N VAL A 616 -51.22 -3.84 46.64
CA VAL A 616 -51.43 -3.62 48.06
C VAL A 616 -52.94 -3.71 48.34
N ILE A 617 -53.38 -4.76 49.05
CA ILE A 617 -54.79 -4.95 49.39
C ILE A 617 -55.04 -4.29 50.75
N LEU A 618 -55.77 -3.17 50.74
CA LEU A 618 -56.15 -2.43 51.93
C LEU A 618 -57.39 -3.03 52.60
N SER A 619 -57.45 -2.92 53.93
CA SER A 619 -58.62 -3.30 54.73
C SER A 619 -59.74 -2.31 54.44
N THR A 620 -60.77 -2.78 53.73
CA THR A 620 -62.04 -2.06 53.75
C THR A 620 -62.64 -2.25 55.14
N ALA A 621 -62.86 -1.14 55.85
CA ALA A 621 -63.50 -1.20 57.16
C ALA A 621 -64.84 -1.92 57.01
N LYS A 622 -64.97 -3.10 57.64
CA LYS A 622 -66.27 -3.76 57.75
C LYS A 622 -67.26 -2.74 58.29
N ALA A 623 -68.38 -2.56 57.59
CA ALA A 623 -69.38 -1.57 57.94
C ALA A 623 -70.14 -1.99 59.20
N GLN A 624 -69.50 -1.81 60.36
CA GLN A 624 -70.09 -2.12 61.67
C GLN A 624 -71.31 -1.26 61.90
N VAL A 625 -72.41 -1.90 62.29
CA VAL A 625 -73.65 -1.25 62.65
C VAL A 625 -73.86 -1.37 64.16
N THR A 626 -74.41 -0.31 64.74
CA THR A 626 -74.72 -0.27 66.17
C THR A 626 -76.09 -0.91 66.36
N VAL A 627 -76.19 -1.95 67.19
CA VAL A 627 -77.44 -2.67 67.44
C VAL A 627 -78.43 -1.75 68.17
N PRO A 628 -79.59 -1.40 67.58
CA PRO A 628 -80.60 -0.59 68.25
C PRO A 628 -81.27 -1.37 69.39
N LYS A 629 -81.87 -0.65 70.34
CA LYS A 629 -82.73 -1.24 71.37
C LYS A 629 -84.10 -1.56 70.77
N VAL A 630 -84.38 -2.85 70.59
CA VAL A 630 -85.65 -3.37 70.06
C VAL A 630 -86.53 -4.06 71.12
N GLU A 631 -86.01 -4.27 72.34
CA GLU A 631 -86.81 -4.63 73.53
C GLU A 631 -88.07 -3.75 73.66
N GLY A 632 -89.21 -4.37 73.93
CA GLY A 632 -90.50 -3.70 74.09
C GLY A 632 -91.20 -3.26 72.78
N GLN A 633 -90.49 -3.24 71.65
CA GLN A 633 -91.07 -3.03 70.32
C GLN A 633 -91.82 -4.29 69.86
N LYS A 634 -92.69 -4.16 68.85
CA LYS A 634 -93.32 -5.33 68.20
C LYS A 634 -92.28 -6.09 67.37
N VAL A 635 -92.41 -7.41 67.32
CA VAL A 635 -91.52 -8.29 66.53
C VAL A 635 -91.39 -7.84 65.07
N LYS A 636 -92.49 -7.41 64.42
CA LYS A 636 -92.45 -6.88 63.05
C LYS A 636 -91.52 -5.68 62.88
N ASP A 637 -91.65 -4.70 63.78
CA ASP A 637 -90.98 -3.41 63.67
C ASP A 637 -89.52 -3.54 64.12
N ALA A 638 -89.29 -4.28 65.21
CA ALA A 638 -87.97 -4.72 65.68
C ALA A 638 -87.18 -5.46 64.58
N LYS A 639 -87.81 -6.44 63.93
CA LYS A 639 -87.20 -7.20 62.85
C LYS A 639 -86.82 -6.28 61.70
N LYS A 640 -87.73 -5.41 61.24
CA LYS A 640 -87.44 -4.47 60.16
C LYS A 640 -86.28 -3.53 60.52
N SER A 641 -86.26 -2.94 61.71
CA SER A 641 -85.17 -2.03 62.13
C SER A 641 -83.79 -2.68 62.20
N LEU A 642 -83.71 -4.00 62.36
CA LEU A 642 -82.45 -4.75 62.30
C LEU A 642 -82.10 -5.17 60.86
N GLU A 643 -83.08 -5.60 60.06
CA GLU A 643 -82.87 -5.95 58.64
C GLU A 643 -82.52 -4.72 57.78
N ASP A 644 -83.13 -3.55 58.03
CA ASP A 644 -82.81 -2.26 57.40
C ASP A 644 -81.35 -1.83 57.69
N LEU A 645 -80.76 -2.28 58.82
CA LEU A 645 -79.34 -2.10 59.14
C LEU A 645 -78.44 -3.18 58.52
N GLY A 646 -79.00 -4.20 57.88
CA GLY A 646 -78.26 -5.33 57.30
C GLY A 646 -77.87 -6.42 58.30
N LEU A 647 -78.65 -6.61 59.36
CA LEU A 647 -78.46 -7.68 60.36
C LEU A 647 -79.43 -8.84 60.11
N GLN A 648 -79.01 -10.07 60.41
CA GLN A 648 -79.87 -11.25 60.24
C GLN A 648 -80.74 -11.44 61.49
N VAL A 649 -82.06 -11.56 61.33
CA VAL A 649 -83.00 -11.66 62.47
C VAL A 649 -83.65 -13.03 62.55
N GLU A 650 -83.47 -13.68 63.70
CA GLU A 650 -84.20 -14.91 64.08
C GLU A 650 -85.17 -14.61 65.23
N VAL A 651 -86.33 -15.28 65.25
CA VAL A 651 -87.33 -15.13 66.31
C VAL A 651 -87.62 -16.51 66.89
N LEU A 652 -87.43 -16.65 68.21
CA LEU A 652 -87.69 -17.88 68.97
C LEU A 652 -89.03 -17.80 69.72
N PHE A 653 -89.55 -18.98 70.06
CA PHE A 653 -90.84 -19.23 70.70
C PHE A 653 -92.03 -18.76 69.85
N ASN A 654 -92.43 -17.48 69.94
CA ASN A 654 -93.63 -16.99 69.26
C ASN A 654 -93.31 -16.17 68.00
N ARG A 655 -93.75 -16.65 66.83
CA ARG A 655 -93.58 -15.98 65.53
C ARG A 655 -94.68 -14.97 65.20
N ASN A 656 -95.59 -14.66 66.13
CA ASN A 656 -96.63 -13.67 65.91
C ASN A 656 -96.04 -12.24 65.80
N SER A 657 -96.17 -11.64 64.62
CA SER A 657 -95.68 -10.30 64.28
C SER A 657 -96.11 -9.17 65.22
N ASN A 658 -97.18 -9.37 66.01
CA ASN A 658 -97.70 -8.40 66.97
C ASN A 658 -97.21 -8.61 68.43
N SER A 659 -96.55 -9.73 68.77
CA SER A 659 -95.92 -9.90 70.08
C SER A 659 -94.82 -8.86 70.31
N LYS A 660 -94.55 -8.52 71.57
CA LYS A 660 -93.43 -7.64 71.95
C LYS A 660 -92.15 -8.45 72.15
N VAL A 661 -91.02 -7.89 71.74
CA VAL A 661 -89.70 -8.45 72.05
C VAL A 661 -89.44 -8.33 73.56
N LEU A 662 -89.21 -9.45 74.25
CA LEU A 662 -88.78 -9.48 75.64
C LEU A 662 -87.28 -9.26 75.78
N ASN A 663 -86.49 -9.86 74.90
CA ASN A 663 -85.03 -9.83 74.96
C ASN A 663 -84.39 -9.98 73.56
N GLN A 664 -83.18 -9.46 73.40
CA GLN A 664 -82.37 -9.53 72.18
C GLN A 664 -80.99 -10.14 72.49
N SER A 665 -80.51 -11.07 71.66
CA SER A 665 -79.29 -11.85 71.96
C SER A 665 -77.98 -11.05 72.00
N ILE A 666 -78.00 -9.81 71.50
CA ILE A 666 -76.88 -8.86 71.57
C ILE A 666 -77.39 -7.57 72.22
N PRO A 667 -76.74 -7.07 73.29
CA PRO A 667 -77.18 -5.86 73.98
C PRO A 667 -77.32 -4.64 73.05
N PRO A 668 -78.24 -3.71 73.37
CA PRO A 668 -78.34 -2.46 72.63
C PRO A 668 -77.06 -1.63 72.75
N ASN A 669 -76.78 -0.83 71.71
CA ASN A 669 -75.59 -0.01 71.52
C ASN A 669 -74.26 -0.78 71.32
N THR A 670 -74.28 -2.12 71.28
CA THR A 670 -73.12 -2.90 70.83
C THR A 670 -72.87 -2.68 69.34
N LYS A 671 -71.62 -2.46 68.92
CA LYS A 671 -71.23 -2.47 67.50
C LYS A 671 -70.98 -3.91 67.04
N VAL A 672 -71.57 -4.30 65.91
CA VAL A 672 -71.40 -5.64 65.32
C VAL A 672 -71.24 -5.54 63.80
N ASP A 673 -70.68 -6.58 63.18
CA ASP A 673 -70.56 -6.66 61.72
C ASP A 673 -71.93 -6.79 61.06
N LYS A 674 -72.15 -6.13 59.91
CA LYS A 674 -73.29 -6.45 59.03
C LYS A 674 -73.31 -7.94 58.69
N GLY A 675 -74.52 -8.51 58.67
CA GLY A 675 -74.75 -9.96 58.57
C GLY A 675 -74.75 -10.71 59.90
N THR A 676 -74.37 -10.06 61.03
CA THR A 676 -74.44 -10.68 62.35
C THR A 676 -75.87 -11.11 62.68
N LYS A 677 -76.02 -12.33 63.21
CA LYS A 677 -77.31 -12.91 63.60
C LYS A 677 -77.73 -12.43 64.99
N ILE A 678 -78.91 -11.82 65.08
CA ILE A 678 -79.55 -11.40 66.32
C ILE A 678 -80.81 -12.23 66.49
N THR A 679 -80.88 -12.94 67.62
CA THR A 679 -82.04 -13.74 68.00
C THR A 679 -82.91 -12.92 68.95
N LEU A 680 -84.16 -12.72 68.57
CA LEU A 680 -85.18 -12.06 69.37
C LEU A 680 -86.02 -13.11 70.09
N ILE A 681 -86.25 -12.88 71.38
CA ILE A 681 -87.12 -13.71 72.23
C ILE A 681 -88.45 -12.96 72.39
N ALA A 682 -89.55 -13.59 71.98
CA ALA A 682 -90.89 -13.06 72.09
C ALA A 682 -91.85 -14.12 72.66
N PRO A 683 -92.77 -13.73 73.57
CA PRO A 683 -93.79 -14.62 74.14
C PRO A 683 -95.03 -14.73 73.23
#